data_AF-A0A967CWJ3-F1
#
_entry.id   AF-A0A967CWJ3-F1
#
_cell.length_a   1.000
_cell.length_b   1.000
_cell.length_c   1.000
_cell.angle_alpha   90.00
_cell.angle_beta   90.00
_cell.angle_gamma   90.00
#
_symmetry.space_group_name_H-M   'P 1'
#
loop_
_entity.id
_entity.type
_entity.pdbx_description
1 polymer ?
#
loop_
_entity_poly.entity_id
_entity_poly.type
_entity_poly.pdbx_seq_one_letter_code
_entity_poly.pdbx_strand_id
1 'polypeptide(L)'
;MSNICDIHEIEDMEIILSDGCRLSARVWMPIDANTDPVPAILEYLPYRKRDGTCARDALTHPYFAKRGYACVRVDMRGNGDSQGLMEDEYTEQELNDGVEVINWLAAQDWCSGRVGMMGISWGGFNSLQIAALDPAPLKAIITLCSTVDRYADDIHYKGGCLLNENLGWGSTMWAYSSRPPDPALVGESWRDMWLERLNAQPFLPATWLHHQQRDAYWQHGSVCEDFGAITAATLAVGGWGDSYKNAVPQLVENLSSPVKGIVGPWVHKYPHFAVPEPRIGFLQEALRWWDKWLKGIETGVENDPAYSVYLMDGVRPKTWYESRAGRWINEHGWPQGPTPKSMYLGQGNTLNTDPAQINDILSSPQTCGMSSGEYCAIWLGPEMPGDQRGDDALSLCYDSEPIAEDCDIVGAVKVKLRLTSDTPDGQIAVRLNHIHPDGASTRITYGVLNLAQRDDHANANALPIGQEIEVSLNLDHIAYRVPKGHKIRIALSNAYWPLLWPMPDASTLQISQGEVQLPISPHGADDERHFPPPDAEEPWDIRQIRASDNQRKITTDMKTGITTLEIIDDFGAVEDQQHRMVSGSVAREWWSIHPDDPLSARGKTHWTEERSRGDWITRTEAFAEMTSDAENFYLTARMEAYENDTLIFEKDFEETIKRKHH
;
A
#
# COMPACT_ATOMS: atom_id res chain seq x y z
N MET A 1 30.46 1.57 19.11
CA MET A 1 30.60 2.88 18.45
C MET A 1 31.12 2.57 17.07
N SER A 2 30.28 2.61 16.04
CA SER A 2 30.77 2.48 14.66
C SER A 2 31.65 3.68 14.36
N ASN A 3 32.82 3.47 13.74
CA ASN A 3 33.55 4.57 13.14
C ASN A 3 32.65 5.17 12.05
N ILE A 4 32.39 6.47 12.14
CA ILE A 4 31.67 7.20 11.10
C ILE A 4 32.68 7.51 9.99
N CYS A 5 32.36 7.11 8.76
CA CYS A 5 33.17 7.35 7.58
C CYS A 5 32.78 8.68 6.92
N ASP A 6 33.77 9.36 6.33
CA ASP A 6 33.50 10.40 5.35
C ASP A 6 32.96 9.76 4.07
N ILE A 7 31.93 10.36 3.48
CA ILE A 7 31.27 9.86 2.27
C ILE A 7 31.37 10.89 1.15
N HIS A 8 31.29 10.42 -0.09
CA HIS A 8 30.94 11.26 -1.23
C HIS A 8 29.57 10.86 -1.77
N GLU A 9 28.96 11.80 -2.48
CA GLU A 9 27.73 11.59 -3.22
C GLU A 9 28.00 11.70 -4.72
N ILE A 10 27.45 10.77 -5.50
CA ILE A 10 27.43 10.80 -6.96
C ILE A 10 25.97 10.94 -7.35
N GLU A 11 25.60 12.13 -7.85
CA GLU A 11 24.19 12.45 -8.20
C GLU A 11 23.64 11.55 -9.31
N ASP A 12 24.52 11.11 -10.22
CA ASP A 12 24.18 10.29 -11.37
C ASP A 12 25.35 9.38 -11.78
N MET A 13 25.34 8.17 -11.24
CA MET A 13 26.18 7.05 -11.65
C MET A 13 25.44 6.26 -12.73
N GLU A 14 26.11 6.03 -13.86
CA GLU A 14 25.54 5.25 -14.95
C GLU A 14 25.69 3.75 -14.67
N ILE A 15 24.59 3.01 -14.84
CA ILE A 15 24.60 1.55 -14.86
C ILE A 15 24.17 1.12 -16.26
N ILE A 16 25.10 0.56 -17.02
CA ILE A 16 24.82 0.08 -18.39
C ILE A 16 24.44 -1.39 -18.32
N LEU A 17 23.20 -1.67 -18.67
CA LEU A 17 22.69 -3.04 -18.76
C LEU A 17 23.22 -3.74 -20.03
N SER A 18 23.03 -5.05 -20.07
CA SER A 18 23.55 -5.96 -21.09
C SER A 18 22.95 -5.71 -22.47
N ASP A 19 21.75 -5.14 -22.52
CA ASP A 19 21.07 -4.67 -23.74
C ASP A 19 21.51 -3.25 -24.19
N GLY A 20 22.38 -2.60 -23.42
CA GLY A 20 22.85 -1.24 -23.65
C GLY A 20 21.99 -0.14 -23.03
N CYS A 21 20.89 -0.49 -22.35
CA CYS A 21 20.06 0.50 -21.64
C CYS A 21 20.83 1.09 -20.47
N ARG A 22 20.89 2.41 -20.41
CA ARG A 22 21.50 3.14 -19.30
C ARG A 22 20.47 3.43 -18.21
N LEU A 23 20.71 2.92 -17.01
CA LEU A 23 20.02 3.34 -15.80
C LEU A 23 20.79 4.43 -15.06
N SER A 24 20.04 5.33 -14.42
CA SER A 24 20.52 6.45 -13.61
C SER A 24 20.45 6.11 -12.13
N ALA A 25 21.58 6.21 -11.43
CA ALA A 25 21.67 5.92 -10.01
C ALA A 25 22.21 7.10 -9.21
N ARG A 26 21.64 7.38 -8.04
CA ARG A 26 22.22 8.30 -7.05
C ARG A 26 22.90 7.46 -5.97
N VAL A 27 24.16 7.77 -5.69
CA VAL A 27 25.02 6.90 -4.87
C VAL A 27 25.66 7.69 -3.73
N TRP A 28 25.57 7.13 -2.52
CA TRP A 28 26.29 7.61 -1.35
C TRP A 28 27.26 6.52 -0.91
N MET A 29 28.55 6.84 -0.84
CA MET A 29 29.58 5.82 -0.61
C MET A 29 30.77 6.37 0.20
N PRO A 30 31.38 5.57 1.09
CA PRO A 30 32.65 5.89 1.74
C PRO A 30 33.73 6.27 0.74
N ILE A 31 34.51 7.31 1.06
CA ILE A 31 35.57 7.83 0.18
C ILE A 31 36.65 6.78 -0.10
N ASP A 32 36.90 5.89 0.87
CA ASP A 32 37.90 4.84 0.82
C ASP A 32 37.39 3.50 0.27
N ALA A 33 36.14 3.43 -0.25
CA ALA A 33 35.53 2.18 -0.71
C ALA A 33 36.32 1.45 -1.82
N ASN A 34 37.07 2.15 -2.67
CA ASN A 34 37.93 1.50 -3.68
C ASN A 34 39.17 0.81 -3.06
N THR A 35 39.56 1.19 -1.85
CA THR A 35 40.68 0.59 -1.11
C THR A 35 40.22 -0.37 -0.02
N ASP A 36 39.03 -0.15 0.53
CA ASP A 36 38.36 -1.02 1.50
C ASP A 36 36.90 -1.25 1.05
N PRO A 37 36.66 -2.23 0.15
CA PRO A 37 35.35 -2.45 -0.47
C PRO A 37 34.24 -2.74 0.54
N VAL A 38 33.10 -2.10 0.34
CA VAL A 38 31.94 -2.16 1.25
C VAL A 38 30.76 -2.89 0.62
N PRO A 39 29.86 -3.52 1.39
CA PRO A 39 28.60 -4.03 0.86
C PRO A 39 27.71 -2.91 0.30
N ALA A 40 26.90 -3.24 -0.71
CA ALA A 40 25.94 -2.31 -1.31
C ALA A 40 24.52 -2.50 -0.76
N ILE A 41 23.76 -1.43 -0.64
CA ILE A 41 22.32 -1.42 -0.34
C ILE A 41 21.61 -0.77 -1.53
N LEU A 42 20.80 -1.56 -2.23
CA LEU A 42 20.03 -1.14 -3.41
C LEU A 42 18.60 -0.73 -3.03
N GLU A 43 18.13 0.37 -3.60
CA GLU A 43 16.71 0.69 -3.70
C GLU A 43 16.38 0.99 -5.18
N TYR A 44 15.45 0.22 -5.77
CA TYR A 44 15.14 0.20 -7.21
C TYR A 44 13.63 0.38 -7.42
N LEU A 45 13.18 1.51 -8.00
CA LEU A 45 11.75 1.86 -8.13
C LEU A 45 11.52 3.07 -9.06
N PRO A 46 10.28 3.37 -9.51
CA PRO A 46 10.00 4.36 -10.56
C PRO A 46 9.81 5.82 -10.10
N TYR A 47 9.98 6.12 -8.81
CA TYR A 47 9.55 7.39 -8.22
C TYR A 47 10.55 8.56 -8.28
N ARG A 48 11.51 8.55 -9.21
CA ARG A 48 12.48 9.63 -9.48
C ARG A 48 13.38 10.00 -8.28
N LYS A 49 14.65 9.63 -8.36
CA LYS A 49 15.68 9.92 -7.35
C LYS A 49 16.04 11.41 -7.18
N ARG A 50 15.61 12.27 -8.11
CA ARG A 50 16.03 13.69 -8.16
C ARG A 50 15.01 14.68 -7.56
N ASP A 51 13.76 14.29 -7.45
CA ASP A 51 12.69 15.15 -6.93
C ASP A 51 11.58 14.40 -6.22
N GLY A 52 11.26 13.18 -6.65
CA GLY A 52 10.20 12.40 -6.04
C GLY A 52 10.61 11.77 -4.71
N THR A 53 11.73 11.05 -4.65
CA THR A 53 12.18 10.35 -3.42
C THR A 53 13.21 11.11 -2.59
N CYS A 54 13.71 12.26 -3.06
CA CYS A 54 14.78 13.04 -2.42
C CYS A 54 14.60 13.26 -0.91
N ALA A 55 13.40 13.64 -0.47
CA ALA A 55 13.13 13.91 0.94
C ALA A 55 13.38 12.69 1.84
N ARG A 56 12.98 11.49 1.38
CA ARG A 56 13.22 10.23 2.09
C ARG A 56 14.68 9.80 1.97
N ASP A 57 15.21 9.89 0.77
CA ASP A 57 16.54 9.40 0.42
C ASP A 57 17.62 10.10 1.25
N ALA A 58 17.49 11.43 1.42
CA ALA A 58 18.37 12.26 2.24
C ALA A 58 18.41 11.82 3.72
N LEU A 59 17.28 11.40 4.28
CA LEU A 59 17.20 10.94 5.67
C LEU A 59 17.80 9.54 5.88
N THR A 60 17.86 8.73 4.82
CA THR A 60 18.05 7.27 4.93
C THR A 60 19.41 6.82 4.39
N HIS A 61 19.74 7.12 3.13
CA HIS A 61 20.93 6.54 2.49
C HIS A 61 22.25 7.07 3.06
N PRO A 62 22.42 8.39 3.34
CA PRO A 62 23.66 8.88 3.93
C PRO A 62 23.93 8.25 5.32
N TYR A 63 22.87 7.84 6.04
CA TYR A 63 22.99 7.26 7.38
C TYR A 63 23.76 5.95 7.33
N PHE A 64 23.37 5.07 6.41
CA PHE A 64 24.04 3.79 6.19
C PHE A 64 25.39 4.00 5.50
N ALA A 65 25.50 4.93 4.56
CA ALA A 65 26.75 5.18 3.86
C ALA A 65 27.89 5.59 4.82
N LYS A 66 27.61 6.50 5.74
CA LYS A 66 28.52 6.92 6.82
C LYS A 66 28.90 5.77 7.77
N ARG A 67 28.25 4.61 7.68
CA ARG A 67 28.46 3.42 8.51
C ARG A 67 28.99 2.23 7.69
N GLY A 68 29.65 2.52 6.56
CA GLY A 68 30.40 1.55 5.78
C GLY A 68 29.54 0.73 4.82
N TYR A 69 28.65 1.40 4.08
CA TYR A 69 27.84 0.83 3.00
C TYR A 69 27.91 1.72 1.75
N ALA A 70 27.81 1.13 0.57
CA ALA A 70 27.47 1.89 -0.64
C ALA A 70 25.95 1.87 -0.82
N CYS A 71 25.28 3.01 -0.66
CA CYS A 71 23.83 3.10 -0.85
C CYS A 71 23.53 3.58 -2.26
N VAL A 72 22.73 2.82 -3.01
CA VAL A 72 22.48 3.02 -4.43
C VAL A 72 20.98 3.11 -4.68
N ARG A 73 20.51 4.30 -5.03
CA ARG A 73 19.11 4.56 -5.40
C ARG A 73 19.00 4.66 -6.92
N VAL A 74 18.33 3.71 -7.55
CA VAL A 74 18.29 3.55 -9.01
C VAL A 74 16.90 3.87 -9.56
N ASP A 75 16.79 4.83 -10.46
CA ASP A 75 15.57 4.98 -11.25
C ASP A 75 15.44 3.78 -12.18
N MET A 76 14.35 3.03 -12.08
CA MET A 76 14.14 1.88 -12.97
C MET A 76 13.99 2.32 -14.43
N ARG A 77 14.14 1.36 -15.35
CA ARG A 77 13.94 1.57 -16.79
C ARG A 77 12.67 2.40 -17.07
N GLY A 78 12.80 3.37 -17.97
CA GLY A 78 11.71 4.25 -18.39
C GLY A 78 11.28 5.33 -17.40
N ASN A 79 11.90 5.40 -16.22
CA ASN A 79 11.51 6.34 -15.18
C ASN A 79 12.68 7.27 -14.81
N GLY A 80 12.33 8.45 -14.28
CA GLY A 80 13.31 9.47 -13.94
C GLY A 80 14.31 9.74 -15.06
N ASP A 81 15.59 9.62 -14.74
CA ASP A 81 16.69 9.91 -15.67
C ASP A 81 17.24 8.65 -16.39
N SER A 82 16.61 7.47 -16.19
CA SER A 82 16.99 6.20 -16.82
C SER A 82 16.40 6.02 -18.20
N GLN A 83 17.13 5.47 -19.17
CA GLN A 83 16.63 5.18 -20.51
C GLN A 83 15.55 4.08 -20.54
N GLY A 84 15.00 3.84 -21.73
CA GLY A 84 14.00 2.80 -21.98
C GLY A 84 12.56 3.24 -21.66
N LEU A 85 11.69 2.25 -21.53
CA LEU A 85 10.24 2.40 -21.35
C LEU A 85 9.77 1.54 -20.17
N MET A 86 8.68 1.97 -19.53
CA MET A 86 7.95 1.20 -18.51
C MET A 86 6.62 0.75 -19.11
N GLU A 87 6.44 -0.56 -19.25
CA GLU A 87 5.26 -1.15 -19.89
C GLU A 87 4.17 -1.57 -18.90
N ASP A 88 4.55 -1.88 -17.65
CA ASP A 88 3.63 -2.26 -16.58
C ASP A 88 4.37 -2.27 -15.23
N GLU A 89 3.65 -2.61 -14.15
CA GLU A 89 4.20 -2.88 -12.84
C GLU A 89 4.81 -4.28 -12.73
N TYR A 90 6.03 -4.37 -12.20
CA TYR A 90 6.69 -5.63 -11.84
C TYR A 90 6.87 -6.60 -13.01
N THR A 91 7.06 -6.07 -14.22
CA THR A 91 7.29 -6.89 -15.42
C THR A 91 8.49 -7.81 -15.27
N GLU A 92 8.53 -8.90 -16.04
CA GLU A 92 9.73 -9.74 -16.11
C GLU A 92 10.99 -8.93 -16.46
N GLN A 93 10.87 -7.93 -17.34
CA GLN A 93 11.97 -7.02 -17.67
C GLN A 93 12.43 -6.20 -16.45
N GLU A 94 11.52 -5.63 -15.67
CA GLU A 94 11.86 -4.89 -14.45
C GLU A 94 12.64 -5.77 -13.47
N LEU A 95 12.17 -6.99 -13.22
CA LEU A 95 12.79 -7.91 -12.28
C LEU A 95 14.16 -8.39 -12.77
N ASN A 96 14.28 -8.67 -14.08
CA ASN A 96 15.54 -9.04 -14.71
C ASN A 96 16.56 -7.90 -14.67
N ASP A 97 16.15 -6.66 -14.94
CA ASP A 97 16.99 -5.46 -14.79
C ASP A 97 17.48 -5.34 -13.34
N GLY A 98 16.60 -5.56 -12.35
CA GLY A 98 16.96 -5.55 -10.93
C GLY A 98 18.00 -6.61 -10.56
N VAL A 99 17.85 -7.84 -11.07
CA VAL A 99 18.85 -8.91 -10.94
C VAL A 99 20.17 -8.52 -11.59
N GLU A 100 20.13 -7.90 -12.77
CA GLU A 100 21.34 -7.46 -13.47
C GLU A 100 22.05 -6.34 -12.70
N VAL A 101 21.31 -5.37 -12.16
CA VAL A 101 21.85 -4.31 -11.30
C VAL A 101 22.54 -4.91 -10.06
N ILE A 102 21.94 -5.89 -9.39
CA ILE A 102 22.55 -6.57 -8.24
C ILE A 102 23.89 -7.22 -8.62
N ASN A 103 23.96 -7.89 -9.77
CA ASN A 103 25.19 -8.50 -10.26
C ASN A 103 26.24 -7.45 -10.67
N TRP A 104 25.81 -6.37 -11.30
CA TRP A 104 26.67 -5.25 -11.67
C TRP A 104 27.29 -4.61 -10.43
N LEU A 105 26.50 -4.34 -9.39
CA LEU A 105 26.96 -3.80 -8.11
C LEU A 105 28.02 -4.70 -7.48
N ALA A 106 27.74 -6.00 -7.40
CA ALA A 106 28.65 -6.98 -6.81
C ALA A 106 29.98 -7.13 -7.55
N ALA A 107 30.05 -6.72 -8.82
CA ALA A 107 31.24 -6.77 -9.64
C ALA A 107 32.12 -5.51 -9.57
N GLN A 108 31.66 -4.44 -8.91
CA GLN A 108 32.43 -3.20 -8.81
C GLN A 108 33.58 -3.33 -7.81
N ASP A 109 34.72 -2.68 -8.10
CA ASP A 109 35.92 -2.71 -7.24
C ASP A 109 35.67 -2.17 -5.83
N TRP A 110 34.70 -1.26 -5.68
CA TRP A 110 34.30 -0.68 -4.40
C TRP A 110 33.28 -1.53 -3.63
N CYS A 111 32.73 -2.58 -4.24
CA CYS A 111 31.76 -3.46 -3.59
C CYS A 111 32.45 -4.71 -3.03
N SER A 112 32.03 -5.14 -1.83
CA SER A 112 32.50 -6.40 -1.22
C SER A 112 31.96 -7.67 -1.89
N GLY A 113 31.16 -7.53 -2.96
CA GLY A 113 30.43 -8.62 -3.62
C GLY A 113 29.14 -9.05 -2.89
N ARG A 114 28.74 -8.33 -1.83
CA ARG A 114 27.53 -8.59 -1.05
C ARG A 114 26.56 -7.43 -1.19
N VAL A 115 25.33 -7.75 -1.58
CA VAL A 115 24.28 -6.76 -1.83
C VAL A 115 23.09 -7.03 -0.89
N GLY A 116 22.53 -5.97 -0.34
CA GLY A 116 21.20 -5.97 0.25
C GLY A 116 20.26 -5.11 -0.58
N MET A 117 18.95 -5.34 -0.44
CA MET A 117 17.93 -4.55 -1.13
C MET A 117 16.84 -4.09 -0.17
N MET A 118 16.37 -2.85 -0.30
CA MET A 118 15.27 -2.35 0.51
C MET A 118 14.35 -1.40 -0.26
N GLY A 119 13.12 -1.29 0.22
CA GLY A 119 12.16 -0.33 -0.31
C GLY A 119 10.82 -0.40 0.40
N ILE A 120 9.99 0.61 0.17
CA ILE A 120 8.58 0.66 0.59
C ILE A 120 7.67 0.61 -0.63
N SER A 121 6.46 0.07 -0.49
CA SER A 121 5.50 0.00 -1.59
C SER A 121 6.12 -0.81 -2.75
N TRP A 122 6.06 -0.32 -3.98
CA TRP A 122 6.79 -0.84 -5.13
C TRP A 122 8.22 -1.33 -4.84
N GLY A 123 9.03 -0.55 -4.12
CA GLY A 123 10.39 -0.96 -3.76
C GLY A 123 10.43 -2.13 -2.76
N GLY A 124 9.41 -2.27 -1.92
CA GLY A 124 9.23 -3.42 -1.02
C GLY A 124 8.75 -4.66 -1.78
N PHE A 125 7.80 -4.48 -2.69
CA PHE A 125 7.26 -5.54 -3.54
C PHE A 125 8.37 -6.13 -4.42
N ASN A 126 9.07 -5.30 -5.17
CA ASN A 126 10.11 -5.79 -6.07
C ASN A 126 11.36 -6.29 -5.31
N SER A 127 11.61 -5.83 -4.08
CA SER A 127 12.61 -6.47 -3.20
C SER A 127 12.28 -7.93 -2.92
N LEU A 128 11.01 -8.24 -2.64
CA LEU A 128 10.57 -9.62 -2.43
C LEU A 128 10.61 -10.44 -3.73
N GLN A 129 10.11 -9.87 -4.82
CA GLN A 129 10.05 -10.55 -6.12
C GLN A 129 11.45 -10.85 -6.67
N ILE A 130 12.38 -9.90 -6.60
CA ILE A 130 13.78 -10.11 -7.01
C ILE A 130 14.48 -11.09 -6.07
N ALA A 131 14.18 -11.06 -4.76
CA ALA A 131 14.72 -12.06 -3.84
C ALA A 131 14.24 -13.49 -4.16
N ALA A 132 13.03 -13.66 -4.69
CA ALA A 132 12.52 -14.94 -5.15
C ALA A 132 13.21 -15.44 -6.44
N LEU A 133 13.89 -14.56 -7.19
CA LEU A 133 14.76 -14.95 -8.32
C LEU A 133 16.16 -15.40 -7.85
N ASP A 134 16.42 -15.37 -6.54
CA ASP A 134 17.65 -15.83 -5.87
C ASP A 134 18.98 -15.36 -6.52
N PRO A 135 19.16 -14.07 -6.83
CA PRO A 135 20.43 -13.60 -7.38
C PRO A 135 21.55 -13.80 -6.35
N ALA A 136 22.57 -14.56 -6.73
CA ALA A 136 23.61 -15.01 -5.81
C ALA A 136 24.26 -13.90 -4.94
N PRO A 137 24.47 -12.65 -5.39
CA PRO A 137 25.04 -11.60 -4.53
C PRO A 137 24.06 -11.03 -3.48
N LEU A 138 22.75 -11.22 -3.63
CA LEU A 138 21.74 -10.71 -2.71
C LEU A 138 21.69 -11.57 -1.44
N LYS A 139 21.99 -10.97 -0.29
CA LYS A 139 22.12 -11.71 0.98
C LYS A 139 21.02 -11.39 1.99
N ALA A 140 20.43 -10.20 1.90
CA ALA A 140 19.36 -9.77 2.77
C ALA A 140 18.48 -8.71 2.12
N ILE A 141 17.22 -8.67 2.51
CA ILE A 141 16.28 -7.63 2.14
C ILE A 141 15.61 -6.99 3.36
N ILE A 142 15.17 -5.74 3.20
CA ILE A 142 14.17 -5.11 4.08
C ILE A 142 12.99 -4.71 3.20
N THR A 143 11.87 -5.41 3.36
CA THR A 143 10.62 -5.08 2.67
C THR A 143 9.70 -4.29 3.58
N LEU A 144 9.19 -3.14 3.11
CA LEU A 144 8.27 -2.30 3.86
C LEU A 144 6.93 -2.14 3.12
N CYS A 145 5.82 -2.28 3.85
CA CYS A 145 4.47 -2.04 3.34
C CYS A 145 4.26 -2.67 1.95
N SER A 146 4.57 -3.97 1.85
CA SER A 146 4.51 -4.75 0.62
C SER A 146 3.38 -5.76 0.64
N THR A 147 3.01 -6.34 -0.50
CA THR A 147 2.15 -7.53 -0.54
C THR A 147 2.94 -8.81 -0.86
N VAL A 148 2.35 -9.97 -0.57
CA VAL A 148 2.80 -11.27 -1.11
C VAL A 148 1.86 -11.81 -2.18
N ASP A 149 0.68 -11.21 -2.35
CA ASP A 149 -0.35 -11.57 -3.34
C ASP A 149 -0.86 -10.29 -4.02
N ARG A 150 -0.49 -10.11 -5.29
CA ARG A 150 -0.83 -8.92 -6.10
C ARG A 150 -2.32 -8.80 -6.42
N TYR A 151 -3.11 -9.86 -6.26
CA TYR A 151 -4.55 -9.81 -6.53
C TYR A 151 -5.39 -9.66 -5.27
N ALA A 152 -5.07 -10.40 -4.21
CA ALA A 152 -5.94 -10.44 -3.03
C ALA A 152 -5.68 -9.29 -2.04
N ASP A 153 -4.51 -8.64 -2.12
CA ASP A 153 -4.05 -7.67 -1.14
C ASP A 153 -3.19 -6.56 -1.78
N ASP A 154 -3.62 -6.04 -2.93
CA ASP A 154 -3.00 -4.89 -3.58
C ASP A 154 -4.05 -3.85 -4.04
N ILE A 155 -3.61 -2.68 -4.48
CA ILE A 155 -4.46 -1.53 -4.87
C ILE A 155 -5.47 -1.85 -5.99
N HIS A 156 -5.33 -2.99 -6.66
CA HIS A 156 -6.16 -3.41 -7.78
C HIS A 156 -7.45 -4.07 -7.31
N TYR A 157 -7.31 -5.11 -6.50
CA TYR A 157 -8.39 -5.95 -6.02
C TYR A 157 -8.14 -6.32 -4.56
N LYS A 158 -9.22 -6.51 -3.81
CA LYS A 158 -9.18 -7.08 -2.46
C LYS A 158 -10.31 -8.06 -2.28
N GLY A 159 -10.00 -9.28 -1.86
CA GLY A 159 -10.99 -10.35 -1.74
C GLY A 159 -11.80 -10.58 -3.04
N GLY A 160 -11.19 -10.31 -4.20
CA GLY A 160 -11.85 -10.37 -5.50
C GLY A 160 -12.82 -9.23 -5.80
N CYS A 161 -12.91 -8.19 -4.96
CA CYS A 161 -13.64 -6.96 -5.27
C CYS A 161 -12.70 -5.95 -5.95
N LEU A 162 -13.22 -5.18 -6.91
CA LEU A 162 -12.47 -4.11 -7.58
C LEU A 162 -12.35 -2.90 -6.63
N LEU A 163 -11.12 -2.52 -6.30
CA LEU A 163 -10.85 -1.31 -5.54
C LEU A 163 -10.89 -0.10 -6.49
N ASN A 164 -11.45 1.01 -6.03
CA ASN A 164 -11.38 2.26 -6.80
C ASN A 164 -9.94 2.80 -6.93
N GLU A 165 -9.05 2.35 -6.04
CA GLU A 165 -7.61 2.61 -6.13
C GLU A 165 -6.99 2.07 -7.43
N ASN A 166 -7.63 1.11 -8.11
CA ASN A 166 -7.26 0.73 -9.48
C ASN A 166 -7.21 1.96 -10.42
N LEU A 167 -8.22 2.82 -10.37
CA LEU A 167 -8.19 4.09 -11.12
C LEU A 167 -7.35 5.15 -10.39
N GLY A 168 -7.44 5.26 -9.06
CA GLY A 168 -6.72 6.27 -8.26
C GLY A 168 -5.20 6.16 -8.42
N TRP A 169 -4.64 5.00 -8.05
CA TRP A 169 -3.22 4.68 -8.21
C TRP A 169 -2.80 4.65 -9.68
N GLY A 170 -3.61 4.10 -10.58
CA GLY A 170 -3.29 4.11 -12.00
C GLY A 170 -3.19 5.52 -12.57
N SER A 171 -4.01 6.46 -12.07
CA SER A 171 -3.88 7.89 -12.39
C SER A 171 -2.63 8.52 -11.78
N THR A 172 -2.27 8.12 -10.57
CA THR A 172 -1.00 8.51 -9.93
C THR A 172 0.19 8.09 -10.78
N MET A 173 0.24 6.82 -11.21
CA MET A 173 1.31 6.31 -12.08
C MET A 173 1.28 6.94 -13.47
N TRP A 174 0.10 7.23 -14.01
CA TRP A 174 -0.06 7.96 -15.26
C TRP A 174 0.58 9.36 -15.18
N ALA A 175 0.31 10.09 -14.09
CA ALA A 175 0.95 11.37 -13.82
C ALA A 175 2.45 11.24 -13.55
N TYR A 176 2.86 10.26 -12.73
CA TYR A 176 4.25 10.08 -12.33
C TYR A 176 5.19 9.73 -13.48
N SER A 177 4.78 8.85 -14.40
CA SER A 177 5.61 8.48 -15.54
C SER A 177 5.56 9.51 -16.68
N SER A 178 4.67 10.52 -16.61
CA SER A 178 4.61 11.61 -17.59
C SER A 178 5.71 12.67 -17.43
N ARG A 179 6.49 12.60 -16.34
CA ARG A 179 7.40 13.66 -15.91
C ARG A 179 8.73 13.55 -16.67
N PRO A 180 9.27 14.66 -17.23
CA PRO A 180 10.46 14.61 -18.09
C PRO A 180 11.74 14.21 -17.33
N PRO A 181 12.70 13.53 -17.99
CA PRO A 181 14.08 13.47 -17.50
C PRO A 181 14.65 14.88 -17.29
N ASP A 182 15.58 15.02 -16.36
CA ASP A 182 16.20 16.32 -16.12
C ASP A 182 17.32 16.61 -17.14
N PRO A 183 17.24 17.72 -17.90
CA PRO A 183 18.25 18.08 -18.91
C PRO A 183 19.66 18.30 -18.36
N ALA A 184 19.83 18.55 -17.06
CA ALA A 184 21.15 18.67 -16.45
C ALA A 184 21.88 17.32 -16.31
N LEU A 185 21.18 16.19 -16.41
CA LEU A 185 21.79 14.85 -16.38
C LEU A 185 21.84 14.22 -17.76
N VAL A 186 20.73 14.27 -18.51
CA VAL A 186 20.65 13.58 -19.81
C VAL A 186 20.96 14.49 -21.02
N GLY A 187 21.31 15.75 -20.76
CA GLY A 187 21.66 16.72 -21.81
C GLY A 187 20.53 16.95 -22.80
N GLU A 188 20.87 17.23 -24.06
CA GLU A 188 19.91 17.56 -25.13
C GLU A 188 18.91 16.43 -25.45
N SER A 189 19.18 15.19 -25.01
CA SER A 189 18.31 14.03 -25.25
C SER A 189 17.02 14.03 -24.40
N TRP A 190 16.95 14.85 -23.35
CA TRP A 190 15.82 14.87 -22.40
C TRP A 190 14.46 14.97 -23.08
N ARG A 191 14.37 15.78 -24.13
CA ARG A 191 13.12 16.11 -24.81
C ARG A 191 12.64 14.95 -25.67
N ASP A 192 13.55 14.30 -26.38
CA ASP A 192 13.23 13.13 -27.21
C ASP A 192 12.85 11.95 -26.33
N MET A 193 13.59 11.70 -25.25
CA MET A 193 13.24 10.70 -24.23
C MET A 193 11.86 10.96 -23.61
N TRP A 194 11.55 12.22 -23.31
CA TRP A 194 10.26 12.60 -22.74
C TRP A 194 9.09 12.31 -23.69
N LEU A 195 9.20 12.75 -24.95
CA LEU A 195 8.15 12.54 -25.95
C LEU A 195 7.98 11.06 -26.33
N GLU A 196 9.08 10.30 -26.40
CA GLU A 196 9.03 8.86 -26.61
C GLU A 196 8.24 8.17 -25.51
N ARG A 197 8.52 8.49 -24.24
CA ARG A 197 7.81 7.94 -23.08
C ARG A 197 6.34 8.34 -23.08
N LEU A 198 6.02 9.62 -23.25
CA LEU A 198 4.62 10.09 -23.29
C LEU A 198 3.80 9.36 -24.36
N ASN A 199 4.41 9.11 -25.53
CA ASN A 199 3.77 8.36 -26.60
C ASN A 199 3.57 6.88 -26.23
N ALA A 200 4.59 6.24 -25.67
CA ALA A 200 4.60 4.81 -25.35
C ALA A 200 3.86 4.44 -24.04
N GLN A 201 3.65 5.40 -23.13
CA GLN A 201 3.14 5.15 -21.79
C GLN A 201 1.78 4.40 -21.84
N PRO A 202 1.62 3.31 -21.06
CA PRO A 202 0.41 2.49 -20.99
C PRO A 202 -0.59 2.99 -19.95
N PHE A 203 -1.88 3.04 -20.28
CA PHE A 203 -2.91 3.42 -19.31
C PHE A 203 -3.29 2.19 -18.48
N LEU A 204 -2.53 1.98 -17.41
CA LEU A 204 -2.55 0.74 -16.62
C LEU A 204 -3.91 0.33 -16.04
N PRO A 205 -4.83 1.24 -15.63
CA PRO A 205 -6.17 0.85 -15.20
C PRO A 205 -6.91 -0.06 -16.18
N ALA A 206 -6.74 0.19 -17.48
CA ALA A 206 -7.36 -0.65 -18.51
C ALA A 206 -6.74 -2.06 -18.53
N THR A 207 -5.41 -2.16 -18.46
CA THR A 207 -4.69 -3.45 -18.36
C THR A 207 -5.20 -4.25 -17.18
N TRP A 208 -5.26 -3.65 -15.99
CA TRP A 208 -5.69 -4.32 -14.76
C TRP A 208 -7.16 -4.76 -14.79
N LEU A 209 -8.03 -4.01 -15.49
CA LEU A 209 -9.44 -4.38 -15.69
C LEU A 209 -9.65 -5.51 -16.70
N HIS A 210 -8.69 -5.81 -17.57
CA HIS A 210 -8.76 -7.05 -18.37
C HIS A 210 -8.56 -8.31 -17.51
N HIS A 211 -7.87 -8.15 -16.38
CA HIS A 211 -7.51 -9.19 -15.42
C HIS A 211 -8.39 -9.16 -14.15
N GLN A 212 -9.72 -9.25 -14.31
CA GLN A 212 -10.71 -9.27 -13.20
C GLN A 212 -10.73 -10.52 -12.30
N GLN A 213 -9.83 -11.47 -12.52
CA GLN A 213 -9.69 -12.72 -11.76
C GLN A 213 -8.21 -12.99 -11.53
N ARG A 214 -7.86 -13.81 -10.54
CA ARG A 214 -6.47 -14.16 -10.20
C ARG A 214 -5.84 -15.12 -11.22
N ASP A 215 -5.64 -14.64 -12.44
CA ASP A 215 -5.01 -15.36 -13.53
C ASP A 215 -3.47 -15.26 -13.50
N ALA A 216 -2.81 -15.73 -14.57
CA ALA A 216 -1.36 -15.75 -14.67
C ALA A 216 -0.71 -14.36 -14.53
N TYR A 217 -1.43 -13.29 -14.87
CA TYR A 217 -0.94 -11.92 -14.73
C TYR A 217 -0.67 -11.56 -13.27
N TRP A 218 -1.59 -11.91 -12.37
CA TRP A 218 -1.44 -11.64 -10.93
C TRP A 218 -0.58 -12.66 -10.21
N GLN A 219 -0.57 -13.91 -10.68
CA GLN A 219 0.36 -14.93 -10.17
C GLN A 219 1.81 -14.49 -10.38
N HIS A 220 2.10 -13.86 -11.53
CA HIS A 220 3.40 -13.24 -11.78
C HIS A 220 3.69 -12.14 -10.76
N GLY A 221 4.81 -12.27 -10.05
CA GLY A 221 5.22 -11.34 -8.99
C GLY A 221 4.51 -11.53 -7.64
N SER A 222 3.61 -12.51 -7.49
CA SER A 222 3.07 -12.91 -6.19
C SER A 222 3.99 -13.93 -5.53
N VAL A 223 4.74 -13.52 -4.51
CA VAL A 223 5.71 -14.43 -3.85
C VAL A 223 5.05 -15.51 -3.00
N CYS A 224 3.74 -15.43 -2.75
CA CYS A 224 2.98 -16.50 -2.11
C CYS A 224 2.87 -17.78 -2.97
N GLU A 225 3.21 -17.72 -4.26
CA GLU A 225 3.29 -18.90 -5.12
C GLU A 225 4.41 -19.86 -4.69
N ASP A 226 5.54 -19.33 -4.22
CA ASP A 226 6.65 -20.11 -3.67
C ASP A 226 7.50 -19.27 -2.71
N PHE A 227 7.14 -19.29 -1.43
CA PHE A 227 7.94 -18.68 -0.36
C PHE A 227 9.34 -19.32 -0.23
N GLY A 228 9.53 -20.56 -0.67
CA GLY A 228 10.80 -21.28 -0.60
C GLY A 228 11.86 -20.76 -1.56
N ALA A 229 11.46 -20.01 -2.59
CA ALA A 229 12.35 -19.39 -3.54
C ALA A 229 13.18 -18.24 -2.94
N ILE A 230 12.71 -17.63 -1.84
CA ILE A 230 13.42 -16.55 -1.15
C ILE A 230 14.42 -17.16 -0.17
N THR A 231 15.71 -17.06 -0.50
CA THR A 231 16.80 -17.51 0.39
C THR A 231 17.44 -16.36 1.18
N ALA A 232 17.30 -15.12 0.68
CA ALA A 232 17.83 -13.92 1.33
C ALA A 232 17.18 -13.70 2.70
N ALA A 233 17.97 -13.27 3.68
CA ALA A 233 17.43 -12.95 5.00
C ALA A 233 16.45 -11.76 4.88
N THR A 234 15.22 -11.94 5.35
CA THR A 234 14.14 -10.95 5.18
C THR A 234 13.74 -10.27 6.49
N LEU A 235 13.85 -8.94 6.56
CA LEU A 235 13.17 -8.15 7.59
C LEU A 235 11.94 -7.50 6.97
N ALA A 236 10.76 -7.91 7.41
CA ALA A 236 9.48 -7.40 6.94
C ALA A 236 8.93 -6.35 7.91
N VAL A 237 8.53 -5.19 7.39
CA VAL A 237 8.05 -4.07 8.20
C VAL A 237 6.71 -3.56 7.64
N GLY A 238 5.74 -3.30 8.51
CA GLY A 238 4.42 -2.80 8.12
C GLY A 238 3.83 -1.84 9.13
N GLY A 239 2.61 -1.38 8.85
CA GLY A 239 1.87 -0.47 9.71
C GLY A 239 0.38 -0.84 9.81
N TRP A 240 -0.23 -0.67 10.98
CA TRP A 240 -1.67 -0.93 11.16
C TRP A 240 -2.58 0.12 10.51
N GLY A 241 -2.04 1.31 10.24
CA GLY A 241 -2.71 2.36 9.46
C GLY A 241 -2.48 2.24 7.95
N ASP A 242 -1.70 1.26 7.51
CA ASP A 242 -1.40 0.98 6.10
C ASP A 242 -2.44 0.06 5.44
N SER A 243 -2.41 -0.10 4.11
CA SER A 243 -3.25 -1.09 3.41
C SER A 243 -2.69 -2.51 3.48
N TYR A 244 -1.36 -2.68 3.49
CA TYR A 244 -0.67 -3.96 3.31
C TYR A 244 -0.40 -4.70 4.62
N LYS A 245 -1.44 -4.87 5.43
CA LYS A 245 -1.33 -5.38 6.81
C LYS A 245 -1.00 -6.87 6.88
N ASN A 246 -1.28 -7.62 5.81
CA ASN A 246 -1.29 -9.09 5.86
C ASN A 246 0.05 -9.71 5.46
N ALA A 247 0.92 -8.98 4.75
CA ALA A 247 2.15 -9.54 4.23
C ALA A 247 3.18 -9.88 5.32
N VAL A 248 3.40 -9.00 6.30
CA VAL A 248 4.38 -9.25 7.38
C VAL A 248 4.09 -10.57 8.13
N PRO A 249 2.88 -10.81 8.66
CA PRO A 249 2.58 -12.08 9.33
C PRO A 249 2.74 -13.29 8.40
N GLN A 250 2.35 -13.18 7.12
CA GLN A 250 2.47 -14.26 6.15
C GLN A 250 3.93 -14.59 5.81
N LEU A 251 4.81 -13.59 5.69
CA LEU A 251 6.24 -13.80 5.47
C LEU A 251 6.91 -14.48 6.67
N VAL A 252 6.61 -14.02 7.90
CA VAL A 252 7.17 -14.65 9.11
C VAL A 252 6.68 -16.09 9.28
N GLU A 253 5.44 -16.39 8.86
CA GLU A 253 4.87 -17.73 8.92
C GLU A 253 5.48 -18.69 7.89
N ASN A 254 5.71 -18.24 6.66
CA ASN A 254 5.96 -19.13 5.52
C ASN A 254 7.40 -19.16 5.03
N LEU A 255 8.23 -18.15 5.33
CA LEU A 255 9.63 -18.16 4.91
C LEU A 255 10.45 -19.17 5.73
N SER A 256 11.28 -19.95 5.02
CA SER A 256 12.27 -20.84 5.65
C SER A 256 13.64 -20.17 5.85
N SER A 257 13.90 -19.09 5.10
CA SER A 257 15.05 -18.21 5.29
C SER A 257 14.96 -17.46 6.63
N PRO A 258 16.06 -16.92 7.17
CA PRO A 258 16.01 -16.05 8.33
C PRO A 258 15.02 -14.88 8.12
N VAL A 259 14.01 -14.78 8.98
CA VAL A 259 12.94 -13.79 8.86
C VAL A 259 12.60 -13.14 10.20
N LYS A 260 12.31 -11.84 10.19
CA LYS A 260 11.76 -11.08 11.33
C LYS A 260 10.67 -10.12 10.83
N GLY A 261 9.64 -9.91 11.63
CA GLY A 261 8.52 -9.00 11.33
C GLY A 261 8.36 -7.89 12.37
N ILE A 262 8.12 -6.66 11.93
CA ILE A 262 7.81 -5.51 12.79
C ILE A 262 6.58 -4.78 12.25
N VAL A 263 5.52 -4.63 13.04
CA VAL A 263 4.34 -3.83 12.64
C VAL A 263 4.01 -2.77 13.67
N GLY A 264 4.12 -1.50 13.27
CA GLY A 264 3.80 -0.35 14.10
C GLY A 264 2.39 0.21 13.86
N PRO A 265 2.03 1.33 14.49
CA PRO A 265 0.74 2.01 14.28
C PRO A 265 0.68 2.82 12.98
N TRP A 266 1.74 2.78 12.17
CA TRP A 266 2.02 3.71 11.08
C TRP A 266 1.06 3.56 9.90
N VAL A 267 0.88 4.65 9.15
CA VAL A 267 0.42 4.61 7.75
C VAL A 267 1.58 4.21 6.83
N HIS A 268 1.38 4.32 5.52
CA HIS A 268 2.33 3.92 4.48
C HIS A 268 3.62 4.78 4.43
N LYS A 269 4.47 4.67 5.46
CA LYS A 269 5.71 5.43 5.65
C LYS A 269 6.78 4.60 6.35
N TYR A 270 8.05 5.01 6.21
CA TYR A 270 9.15 4.39 6.95
C TYR A 270 9.09 4.74 8.45
N PRO A 271 9.35 3.78 9.36
CA PRO A 271 9.05 3.97 10.78
C PRO A 271 9.80 5.09 11.51
N HIS A 272 10.95 5.54 10.98
CA HIS A 272 11.76 6.59 11.61
C HIS A 272 11.23 8.00 11.38
N PHE A 273 10.38 8.19 10.36
CA PHE A 273 9.65 9.46 10.13
C PHE A 273 8.14 9.25 9.97
N ALA A 274 7.65 8.04 10.23
CA ALA A 274 6.26 7.70 10.07
C ALA A 274 5.34 8.47 11.02
N VAL A 275 4.08 8.50 10.64
CA VAL A 275 2.94 8.88 11.47
C VAL A 275 1.89 7.78 11.36
N PRO A 276 0.98 7.65 12.34
CA PRO A 276 1.06 8.25 13.67
C PRO A 276 2.27 7.73 14.46
N GLU A 277 2.74 8.53 15.42
CA GLU A 277 3.68 8.07 16.45
C GLU A 277 3.09 6.93 17.32
N PRO A 278 3.92 6.14 18.05
CA PRO A 278 5.37 6.25 18.18
C PRO A 278 6.15 5.81 16.94
N ARG A 279 7.18 6.59 16.61
CA ARG A 279 8.26 6.19 15.71
C ARG A 279 9.25 5.28 16.45
N ILE A 280 10.03 4.52 15.69
CA ILE A 280 11.14 3.72 16.22
C ILE A 280 12.45 4.10 15.54
N GLY A 281 13.57 3.73 16.17
CA GLY A 281 14.90 3.73 15.58
C GLY A 281 15.05 2.70 14.46
N PHE A 282 14.30 2.85 13.37
CA PHE A 282 14.30 1.94 12.24
C PHE A 282 15.67 1.85 11.56
N LEU A 283 16.38 2.98 11.39
CA LEU A 283 17.71 2.95 10.78
C LEU A 283 18.71 2.18 11.64
N GLN A 284 18.57 2.21 12.96
CA GLN A 284 19.37 1.39 13.88
C GLN A 284 19.04 -0.09 13.75
N GLU A 285 17.75 -0.45 13.67
CA GLU A 285 17.33 -1.84 13.46
C GLU A 285 17.78 -2.39 12.11
N ALA A 286 17.60 -1.60 11.04
CA ALA A 286 18.08 -1.92 9.71
C ALA A 286 19.61 -2.08 9.68
N LEU A 287 20.37 -1.20 10.35
CA LEU A 287 21.81 -1.32 10.44
C LEU A 287 22.24 -2.62 11.11
N ARG A 288 21.59 -3.02 12.22
CA ARG A 288 21.88 -4.30 12.89
C ARG A 288 21.63 -5.49 11.96
N TRP A 289 20.58 -5.41 11.14
CA TRP A 289 20.24 -6.40 10.13
C TRP A 289 21.31 -6.48 9.04
N TRP A 290 21.68 -5.33 8.47
CA TRP A 290 22.71 -5.23 7.45
C TRP A 290 24.08 -5.68 7.94
N ASP A 291 24.47 -5.29 9.16
CA ASP A 291 25.76 -5.65 9.73
C ASP A 291 25.87 -7.17 9.90
N LYS A 292 24.78 -7.85 10.32
CA LYS A 292 24.76 -9.32 10.39
C LYS A 292 24.87 -9.97 9.02
N TRP A 293 23.97 -9.64 8.10
CA TRP A 293 23.81 -10.41 6.87
C TRP A 293 24.75 -9.95 5.75
N LEU A 294 25.21 -8.71 5.76
CA LEU A 294 26.13 -8.20 4.73
C LEU A 294 27.58 -8.17 5.21
N LYS A 295 27.86 -8.03 6.51
CA LYS A 295 29.24 -7.97 7.04
C LYS A 295 29.62 -9.14 7.96
N GLY A 296 28.67 -9.99 8.36
CA GLY A 296 28.92 -11.10 9.28
C GLY A 296 29.20 -10.64 10.72
N ILE A 297 28.79 -9.42 11.09
CA ILE A 297 28.98 -8.87 12.43
C ILE A 297 27.91 -9.45 13.37
N GLU A 298 28.32 -9.88 14.56
CA GLU A 298 27.40 -10.38 15.57
C GLU A 298 26.63 -9.23 16.23
N THR A 299 25.41 -8.97 15.74
CA THR A 299 24.49 -7.92 16.23
C THR A 299 23.35 -8.44 17.10
N GLY A 300 23.21 -9.76 17.20
CA GLY A 300 22.17 -10.44 17.97
C GLY A 300 20.77 -10.45 17.32
N VAL A 301 20.59 -9.91 16.11
CA VAL A 301 19.28 -9.83 15.43
C VAL A 301 18.60 -11.18 15.21
N GLU A 302 19.37 -12.26 15.12
CA GLU A 302 18.83 -13.61 15.03
C GLU A 302 18.01 -14.00 16.26
N ASN A 303 18.36 -13.44 17.43
CA ASN A 303 17.68 -13.65 18.71
C ASN A 303 16.51 -12.68 18.94
N ASP A 304 16.31 -11.68 18.06
CA ASP A 304 15.16 -10.79 18.16
C ASP A 304 13.86 -11.62 18.03
N PRO A 305 12.74 -11.17 18.61
CA PRO A 305 11.44 -11.81 18.42
C PRO A 305 11.12 -12.00 16.93
N ALA A 306 10.55 -13.16 16.57
CA ALA A 306 10.17 -13.44 15.18
C ALA A 306 9.18 -12.41 14.65
N TYR A 307 8.24 -11.98 15.50
CA TYR A 307 7.23 -11.00 15.16
C TYR A 307 6.96 -10.06 16.35
N SER A 308 7.21 -8.76 16.15
CA SER A 308 6.93 -7.70 17.13
C SER A 308 5.85 -6.78 16.57
N VAL A 309 4.80 -6.52 17.36
CA VAL A 309 3.67 -5.70 16.92
C VAL A 309 3.30 -4.64 17.94
N TYR A 310 2.79 -3.51 17.47
CA TYR A 310 2.29 -2.44 18.33
C TYR A 310 0.82 -2.66 18.64
N LEU A 311 0.50 -3.07 19.86
CA LEU A 311 -0.86 -3.21 20.35
C LEU A 311 -1.45 -1.83 20.59
N MET A 312 -2.33 -1.38 19.69
CA MET A 312 -2.95 -0.07 19.78
C MET A 312 -4.07 -0.04 20.82
N ASP A 313 -4.06 0.96 21.69
CA ASP A 313 -5.18 1.22 22.58
C ASP A 313 -6.39 1.73 21.80
N GLY A 314 -7.57 1.29 22.22
CA GLY A 314 -8.85 1.72 21.64
C GLY A 314 -9.14 3.18 21.95
N VAL A 315 -9.08 4.03 20.91
CA VAL A 315 -9.36 5.48 20.99
C VAL A 315 -10.58 5.86 20.15
N ARG A 316 -11.13 7.04 20.41
CA ARG A 316 -12.24 7.60 19.61
C ARG A 316 -11.81 7.84 18.16
N PRO A 317 -12.71 7.65 17.19
CA PRO A 317 -12.37 7.76 15.78
C PRO A 317 -12.00 9.19 15.39
N LYS A 318 -11.00 9.31 14.52
CA LYS A 318 -10.56 10.53 13.86
C LYS A 318 -10.07 10.14 12.46
N THR A 319 -10.26 11.04 11.51
CA THR A 319 -9.74 10.89 10.14
C THR A 319 -8.24 11.13 10.04
N TRP A 320 -7.60 11.55 11.14
CA TRP A 320 -6.16 11.70 11.26
C TRP A 320 -5.70 11.60 12.71
N TYR A 321 -4.53 10.99 12.93
CA TYR A 321 -3.86 10.95 14.23
C TYR A 321 -2.39 11.33 14.07
N GLU A 322 -1.90 12.20 14.95
CA GLU A 322 -0.47 12.48 15.07
C GLU A 322 0.24 11.37 15.85
N SER A 323 -0.46 10.76 16.82
CA SER A 323 0.04 9.67 17.65
C SER A 323 -1.08 8.69 18.02
N ARG A 324 -0.70 7.42 18.23
CA ARG A 324 -1.56 6.35 18.70
C ARG A 324 -0.98 5.78 19.99
N ALA A 325 -1.77 5.84 21.06
CA ALA A 325 -1.46 5.16 22.32
C ALA A 325 -1.48 3.64 22.13
N GLY A 326 -0.68 2.95 22.92
CA GLY A 326 -0.47 1.51 22.85
C GLY A 326 0.90 1.12 23.42
N ARG A 327 1.30 -0.12 23.16
CA ARG A 327 2.59 -0.69 23.60
C ARG A 327 3.10 -1.74 22.62
N TRP A 328 4.40 -1.99 22.61
CA TRP A 328 4.94 -3.10 21.84
C TRP A 328 4.69 -4.44 22.55
N ILE A 329 4.41 -5.48 21.77
CA ILE A 329 4.30 -6.87 22.24
C ILE A 329 5.06 -7.79 21.28
N ASN A 330 5.53 -8.92 21.80
CA ASN A 330 6.23 -9.96 21.05
C ASN A 330 5.37 -11.21 20.93
N GLU A 331 5.18 -11.69 19.70
CA GLU A 331 4.42 -12.91 19.42
C GLU A 331 5.35 -14.13 19.42
N HIS A 332 5.57 -14.71 20.59
CA HIS A 332 6.43 -15.88 20.77
C HIS A 332 5.86 -17.19 20.20
N GLY A 333 4.54 -17.23 19.95
CA GLY A 333 3.82 -18.39 19.43
C GLY A 333 3.46 -18.29 17.95
N TRP A 334 3.91 -17.26 17.23
CA TRP A 334 3.64 -17.12 15.80
C TRP A 334 4.26 -18.29 15.01
N PRO A 335 3.56 -18.93 14.05
CA PRO A 335 2.25 -18.56 13.48
C PRO A 335 1.01 -19.15 14.17
N GLN A 336 1.18 -19.98 15.21
CA GLN A 336 0.02 -20.60 15.88
C GLN A 336 -0.93 -19.54 16.48
N GLY A 337 -0.35 -18.43 16.95
CA GLY A 337 -1.10 -17.27 17.45
C GLY A 337 -2.00 -17.59 18.65
N PRO A 338 -2.87 -16.65 19.05
CA PRO A 338 -3.81 -16.88 20.12
C PRO A 338 -4.97 -17.80 19.72
N THR A 339 -5.54 -18.52 20.69
CA THR A 339 -6.73 -19.36 20.45
C THR A 339 -7.94 -18.46 20.17
N PRO A 340 -8.64 -18.63 19.03
CA PRO A 340 -9.77 -17.78 18.70
C PRO A 340 -10.96 -17.98 19.65
N LYS A 341 -11.65 -16.89 19.98
CA LYS A 341 -12.94 -16.90 20.68
C LYS A 341 -14.07 -16.62 19.69
N SER A 342 -15.01 -17.55 19.58
CA SER A 342 -16.18 -17.38 18.71
C SER A 342 -17.27 -16.51 19.36
N MET A 343 -17.87 -15.66 18.55
CA MET A 343 -19.14 -14.98 18.79
C MET A 343 -20.08 -15.25 17.61
N TYR A 344 -21.38 -15.27 17.83
CA TYR A 344 -22.37 -15.63 16.81
C TYR A 344 -23.39 -14.51 16.61
N LEU A 345 -23.78 -14.27 15.35
CA LEU A 345 -24.83 -13.30 15.03
C LEU A 345 -26.17 -13.80 15.58
N GLY A 346 -26.83 -12.98 16.39
CA GLY A 346 -28.02 -13.32 17.16
C GLY A 346 -29.23 -12.47 16.82
N GLN A 347 -30.42 -12.98 17.17
CA GLN A 347 -31.67 -12.26 17.02
C GLN A 347 -31.66 -10.95 17.83
N GLY A 348 -32.27 -9.90 17.27
CA GLY A 348 -32.27 -8.59 17.92
C GLY A 348 -30.93 -7.86 17.81
N ASN A 349 -30.12 -8.20 16.81
CA ASN A 349 -28.86 -7.52 16.47
C ASN A 349 -27.78 -7.65 17.55
N THR A 350 -27.65 -8.84 18.16
CA THR A 350 -26.67 -9.12 19.21
C THR A 350 -25.55 -10.05 18.75
N LEU A 351 -24.38 -9.98 19.39
CA LEU A 351 -23.33 -10.99 19.31
C LEU A 351 -23.41 -11.92 20.54
N ASN A 352 -23.78 -13.16 20.29
CA ASN A 352 -24.02 -14.19 21.31
C ASN A 352 -22.83 -15.15 21.48
N THR A 353 -22.83 -15.91 22.57
CA THR A 353 -21.83 -16.97 22.83
C THR A 353 -22.17 -18.30 22.16
N ASP A 354 -23.44 -18.53 21.84
CA ASP A 354 -23.94 -19.76 21.25
C ASP A 354 -24.45 -19.52 19.83
N PRO A 355 -24.31 -20.50 18.91
CA PRO A 355 -24.84 -20.40 17.57
C PRO A 355 -26.34 -20.08 17.57
N ALA A 356 -26.74 -19.15 16.70
CA ALA A 356 -28.14 -18.78 16.52
C ALA A 356 -28.53 -18.84 15.03
N GLN A 357 -29.84 -18.98 14.82
CA GLN A 357 -30.47 -18.79 13.53
C GLN A 357 -31.08 -17.39 13.51
N ILE A 358 -30.78 -16.65 12.45
CA ILE A 358 -31.29 -15.32 12.17
C ILE A 358 -31.99 -15.31 10.82
N ASN A 359 -32.62 -14.20 10.47
CA ASN A 359 -33.31 -14.06 9.19
C ASN A 359 -33.27 -12.59 8.75
N ASP A 360 -32.08 -12.01 8.81
CA ASP A 360 -31.89 -10.58 8.64
C ASP A 360 -31.57 -10.26 7.18
N ILE A 361 -32.14 -9.16 6.69
CA ILE A 361 -31.97 -8.69 5.32
C ILE A 361 -30.84 -7.66 5.28
N LEU A 362 -29.90 -7.86 4.38
CA LEU A 362 -28.80 -6.97 4.08
C LEU A 362 -29.00 -6.36 2.69
N SER A 363 -29.30 -5.06 2.66
CA SER A 363 -29.45 -4.26 1.45
C SER A 363 -28.98 -2.84 1.76
N SER A 364 -27.72 -2.58 1.46
CA SER A 364 -27.03 -1.32 1.80
C SER A 364 -27.20 -0.34 0.63
N PRO A 365 -27.53 0.94 0.89
CA PRO A 365 -27.48 1.97 -0.15
C PRO A 365 -26.06 2.08 -0.73
N GLN A 366 -25.97 2.46 -2.00
CA GLN A 366 -24.69 2.54 -2.73
C GLN A 366 -23.73 3.59 -2.15
N THR A 367 -24.22 4.51 -1.33
CA THR A 367 -23.40 5.49 -0.59
C THR A 367 -22.82 4.96 0.73
N CYS A 368 -23.12 3.72 1.13
CA CYS A 368 -22.51 3.10 2.31
C CYS A 368 -20.99 3.00 2.11
N GLY A 369 -20.21 3.39 3.11
CA GLY A 369 -18.74 3.40 3.06
C GLY A 369 -18.13 4.80 2.96
N MET A 370 -18.92 5.88 2.97
CA MET A 370 -18.40 7.24 2.81
C MET A 370 -17.48 7.67 3.97
N SER A 371 -17.53 6.97 5.12
CA SER A 371 -16.59 7.14 6.24
C SER A 371 -15.49 6.07 6.26
N SER A 372 -15.27 5.33 5.17
CA SER A 372 -14.27 4.27 5.09
C SER A 372 -12.84 4.77 5.20
N GLY A 373 -12.58 6.05 4.91
CA GLY A 373 -11.24 6.52 4.59
C GLY A 373 -10.76 5.95 3.25
N GLU A 374 -9.53 6.30 2.88
CA GLU A 374 -8.87 5.84 1.66
C GLU A 374 -8.36 4.40 1.85
N TYR A 375 -8.17 3.65 0.75
CA TYR A 375 -7.67 2.27 0.83
C TYR A 375 -6.26 2.24 1.42
N CYS A 376 -5.40 3.14 0.94
CA CYS A 376 -4.03 3.34 1.42
C CYS A 376 -3.83 4.80 1.83
N ALA A 377 -3.53 5.06 3.11
CA ALA A 377 -3.25 6.42 3.59
C ALA A 377 -1.77 6.78 3.35
N ILE A 378 -1.50 7.73 2.44
CA ILE A 378 -0.15 8.02 1.93
C ILE A 378 0.22 9.51 1.91
N TRP A 379 -0.77 10.41 1.77
CA TRP A 379 -0.59 11.84 1.51
C TRP A 379 -0.66 12.75 2.73
N LEU A 380 -0.83 12.17 3.93
CA LEU A 380 -0.86 12.90 5.20
C LEU A 380 -2.08 13.83 5.39
N GLY A 381 -3.14 13.59 4.60
CA GLY A 381 -4.43 14.25 4.71
C GLY A 381 -5.39 13.52 5.66
N PRO A 382 -6.68 13.92 5.72
CA PRO A 382 -7.69 13.20 6.50
C PRO A 382 -8.13 11.89 5.81
N GLU A 383 -7.19 10.98 5.62
CA GLU A 383 -7.29 9.73 4.83
C GLU A 383 -7.78 8.53 5.66
N MET A 384 -7.65 8.58 6.99
CA MET A 384 -8.03 7.46 7.86
C MET A 384 -9.55 7.35 8.03
N PRO A 385 -10.08 6.15 8.37
CA PRO A 385 -11.51 5.98 8.64
C PRO A 385 -12.00 6.90 9.75
N GLY A 386 -13.07 7.65 9.45
CA GLY A 386 -13.75 8.50 10.41
C GLY A 386 -14.65 7.72 11.37
N ASP A 387 -15.55 8.44 12.05
CA ASP A 387 -16.58 7.82 12.88
C ASP A 387 -17.54 7.00 12.02
N GLN A 388 -17.63 5.71 12.35
CA GLN A 388 -18.38 4.74 11.57
C GLN A 388 -19.88 4.80 11.79
N ARG A 389 -20.40 5.63 12.71
CA ARG A 389 -21.86 5.74 12.94
C ARG A 389 -22.68 6.02 11.69
N GLY A 390 -22.14 6.81 10.75
CA GLY A 390 -22.79 7.08 9.47
C GLY A 390 -22.96 5.82 8.63
N ASP A 391 -21.88 5.05 8.47
CA ASP A 391 -21.91 3.79 7.72
C ASP A 391 -22.66 2.68 8.48
N ASP A 392 -22.57 2.64 9.81
CA ASP A 392 -23.32 1.70 10.66
C ASP A 392 -24.84 1.86 10.49
N ALA A 393 -25.34 3.08 10.26
CA ALA A 393 -26.75 3.32 9.98
C ALA A 393 -27.19 2.77 8.61
N LEU A 394 -26.24 2.47 7.73
CA LEU A 394 -26.43 1.92 6.38
C LEU A 394 -26.06 0.44 6.30
N SER A 395 -25.76 -0.20 7.44
CA SER A 395 -25.28 -1.58 7.56
C SER A 395 -26.19 -2.41 8.47
N LEU A 396 -26.06 -3.73 8.35
CA LEU A 396 -26.60 -4.66 9.34
C LEU A 396 -25.56 -4.84 10.46
N CYS A 397 -25.86 -4.35 11.66
CA CYS A 397 -24.93 -4.34 12.80
C CYS A 397 -25.34 -5.33 13.90
N TYR A 398 -24.36 -6.05 14.45
CA TYR A 398 -24.51 -6.92 15.62
C TYR A 398 -23.55 -6.50 16.71
N ASP A 399 -24.07 -6.28 17.91
CA ASP A 399 -23.30 -5.76 19.05
C ASP A 399 -23.12 -6.79 20.15
N SER A 400 -21.91 -6.86 20.71
CA SER A 400 -21.69 -7.59 21.96
C SER A 400 -22.35 -6.87 23.14
N GLU A 401 -22.55 -7.60 24.23
CA GLU A 401 -22.62 -6.97 25.55
C GLU A 401 -21.31 -6.18 25.83
N PRO A 402 -21.33 -5.16 26.70
CA PRO A 402 -20.11 -4.51 27.14
C PRO A 402 -19.09 -5.54 27.62
N ILE A 403 -17.87 -5.50 27.07
CA ILE A 403 -16.86 -6.50 27.38
C ILE A 403 -16.45 -6.38 28.86
N ALA A 404 -16.36 -7.51 29.54
CA ALA A 404 -16.19 -7.56 30.99
C ALA A 404 -14.78 -7.17 31.46
N GLU A 405 -13.79 -7.36 30.58
CA GLU A 405 -12.37 -7.10 30.76
C GLU A 405 -11.83 -6.52 29.45
N ASP A 406 -10.64 -5.90 29.48
CA ASP A 406 -9.98 -5.45 28.25
C ASP A 406 -9.85 -6.63 27.28
N CYS A 407 -9.92 -6.38 25.97
CA CYS A 407 -9.87 -7.43 24.96
C CYS A 407 -8.81 -7.09 23.92
N ASP A 408 -7.70 -7.83 23.95
CA ASP A 408 -6.58 -7.66 23.03
C ASP A 408 -6.80 -8.57 21.82
N ILE A 409 -7.17 -7.98 20.68
CA ILE A 409 -7.38 -8.67 19.41
C ILE A 409 -6.06 -8.58 18.64
N VAL A 410 -5.38 -9.72 18.45
CA VAL A 410 -4.06 -9.80 17.80
C VAL A 410 -4.07 -10.89 16.73
N GLY A 411 -4.10 -10.48 15.47
CA GLY A 411 -4.21 -11.37 14.31
C GLY A 411 -5.40 -11.02 13.41
N ALA A 412 -5.65 -11.86 12.40
CA ALA A 412 -6.80 -11.74 11.52
C ALA A 412 -8.08 -12.28 12.18
N VAL A 413 -9.17 -11.53 12.09
CA VAL A 413 -10.50 -11.99 12.51
C VAL A 413 -11.10 -12.81 11.38
N LYS A 414 -11.55 -14.03 11.69
CA LYS A 414 -12.23 -14.88 10.71
C LYS A 414 -13.73 -14.75 10.84
N VAL A 415 -14.42 -14.53 9.74
CA VAL A 415 -15.88 -14.42 9.69
C VAL A 415 -16.42 -15.50 8.77
N LYS A 416 -17.44 -16.23 9.24
CA LYS A 416 -18.21 -17.18 8.44
C LYS A 416 -19.66 -16.76 8.42
N LEU A 417 -20.29 -16.80 7.26
CA LEU A 417 -21.69 -16.44 7.09
C LEU A 417 -22.41 -17.53 6.30
N ARG A 418 -23.68 -17.73 6.62
CA ARG A 418 -24.62 -18.41 5.74
C ARG A 418 -25.61 -17.40 5.22
N LEU A 419 -25.78 -17.39 3.91
CA LEU A 419 -26.61 -16.40 3.24
C LEU A 419 -27.25 -16.94 1.96
N THR A 420 -28.34 -16.30 1.54
CA THR A 420 -28.88 -16.40 0.18
C THR A 420 -28.75 -15.05 -0.51
N SER A 421 -28.77 -15.07 -1.85
CA SER A 421 -28.80 -13.86 -2.69
C SER A 421 -29.96 -13.95 -3.68
N ASP A 422 -30.53 -12.80 -4.03
CA ASP A 422 -31.55 -12.67 -5.09
C ASP A 422 -30.96 -12.41 -6.48
N THR A 423 -29.64 -12.19 -6.59
CA THR A 423 -28.90 -11.92 -7.83
C THR A 423 -27.78 -12.94 -8.05
N PRO A 424 -27.28 -13.09 -9.29
CA PRO A 424 -26.15 -13.98 -9.59
C PRO A 424 -24.79 -13.40 -9.17
N ASP A 425 -24.71 -12.09 -8.95
CA ASP A 425 -23.50 -11.39 -8.55
C ASP A 425 -23.72 -10.68 -7.22
N GLY A 426 -22.67 -10.49 -6.42
CA GLY A 426 -22.76 -9.79 -5.16
C GLY A 426 -21.41 -9.62 -4.49
N GLN A 427 -21.30 -8.63 -3.62
CA GLN A 427 -20.15 -8.42 -2.78
C GLN A 427 -20.58 -8.19 -1.33
N ILE A 428 -19.67 -8.42 -0.40
CA ILE A 428 -19.88 -8.12 1.02
C ILE A 428 -18.65 -7.43 1.60
N ALA A 429 -18.90 -6.39 2.39
CA ALA A 429 -17.92 -5.73 3.24
C ALA A 429 -18.27 -6.01 4.69
N VAL A 430 -17.28 -6.48 5.45
CA VAL A 430 -17.42 -6.80 6.87
C VAL A 430 -16.48 -5.91 7.66
N ARG A 431 -17.02 -5.15 8.60
CA ARG A 431 -16.27 -4.25 9.47
C ARG A 431 -16.34 -4.75 10.91
N LEU A 432 -15.19 -4.81 11.56
CA LEU A 432 -15.09 -4.96 13.01
C LEU A 432 -14.92 -3.58 13.62
N ASN A 433 -15.86 -3.18 14.47
CA ASN A 433 -15.91 -1.86 15.08
C ASN A 433 -15.81 -1.95 16.60
N HIS A 434 -15.10 -0.99 17.19
CA HIS A 434 -15.05 -0.71 18.62
C HIS A 434 -16.08 0.37 18.94
N ILE A 435 -17.11 0.03 19.72
CA ILE A 435 -18.17 0.97 20.13
C ILE A 435 -17.87 1.52 21.52
N HIS A 436 -17.74 2.85 21.59
CA HIS A 436 -17.47 3.60 22.81
C HIS A 436 -18.75 3.74 23.67
N PRO A 437 -18.65 3.99 24.99
CA PRO A 437 -19.80 4.18 25.87
C PRO A 437 -20.75 5.30 25.44
N ASP A 438 -20.26 6.29 24.70
CA ASP A 438 -21.05 7.39 24.14
C ASP A 438 -21.64 7.10 22.75
N GLY A 439 -21.40 5.89 22.22
CA GLY A 439 -21.89 5.42 20.94
C GLY A 439 -20.98 5.71 19.74
N ALA A 440 -19.85 6.42 19.89
CA ALA A 440 -18.90 6.55 18.78
C ALA A 440 -18.42 5.18 18.30
N SER A 441 -18.19 5.04 16.99
CA SER A 441 -17.84 3.76 16.37
C SER A 441 -16.49 3.89 15.67
N THR A 442 -15.45 3.23 16.21
CA THR A 442 -14.11 3.20 15.62
C THR A 442 -13.92 1.93 14.81
N ARG A 443 -13.53 2.04 13.52
CA ARG A 443 -13.16 0.86 12.72
C ARG A 443 -11.85 0.27 13.23
N ILE A 444 -11.87 -1.00 13.64
CA ILE A 444 -10.68 -1.75 14.08
C ILE A 444 -9.98 -2.33 12.84
N THR A 445 -10.72 -3.10 12.06
CA THR A 445 -10.28 -3.76 10.83
C THR A 445 -11.48 -4.05 9.94
N TYR A 446 -11.24 -4.47 8.70
CA TYR A 446 -12.28 -4.84 7.76
C TYR A 446 -11.80 -5.92 6.79
N GLY A 447 -12.73 -6.48 6.05
CA GLY A 447 -12.49 -7.43 4.97
C GLY A 447 -13.62 -7.31 3.96
N VAL A 448 -13.32 -7.65 2.71
CA VAL A 448 -14.28 -7.60 1.60
C VAL A 448 -14.21 -8.91 0.84
N LEU A 449 -15.30 -9.31 0.20
CA LEU A 449 -15.36 -10.51 -0.61
C LEU A 449 -16.33 -10.33 -1.78
N ASN A 450 -15.85 -10.59 -2.99
CA ASN A 450 -16.71 -10.84 -4.13
C ASN A 450 -17.29 -12.25 -3.98
N LEU A 451 -18.61 -12.34 -3.81
CA LEU A 451 -19.28 -13.59 -3.49
C LEU A 451 -19.24 -14.59 -4.65
N ALA A 452 -19.03 -14.13 -5.89
CA ALA A 452 -18.77 -15.03 -7.02
C ALA A 452 -17.39 -15.70 -6.89
N GLN A 453 -16.44 -15.05 -6.23
CA GLN A 453 -15.07 -15.55 -5.99
C GLN A 453 -14.88 -16.16 -4.59
N ARG A 454 -15.96 -16.50 -3.89
CA ARG A 454 -15.96 -17.02 -2.50
C ARG A 454 -15.14 -18.30 -2.29
N ASP A 455 -15.00 -19.11 -3.33
CA ASP A 455 -14.35 -20.43 -3.27
C ASP A 455 -12.93 -20.38 -3.85
N ASP A 456 -12.72 -19.55 -4.89
CA ASP A 456 -11.47 -19.41 -5.63
C ASP A 456 -11.45 -18.07 -6.40
N HIS A 457 -10.39 -17.29 -6.23
CA HIS A 457 -10.19 -16.02 -6.93
C HIS A 457 -9.82 -16.18 -8.41
N ALA A 458 -9.31 -17.34 -8.81
CA ALA A 458 -9.02 -17.64 -10.21
C ALA A 458 -10.27 -18.05 -11.01
N ASN A 459 -11.33 -18.50 -10.33
CA ASN A 459 -12.52 -19.05 -10.97
C ASN A 459 -13.79 -18.52 -10.30
N ALA A 460 -14.31 -17.40 -10.82
CA ALA A 460 -15.58 -16.84 -10.35
C ALA A 460 -16.78 -17.74 -10.75
N ASN A 461 -17.67 -18.01 -9.80
CA ASN A 461 -18.90 -18.77 -9.97
C ASN A 461 -20.09 -17.94 -9.48
N ALA A 462 -21.00 -17.62 -10.40
CA ALA A 462 -22.25 -16.93 -10.09
C ALA A 462 -22.98 -17.57 -8.88
N LEU A 463 -23.62 -16.70 -8.10
CA LEU A 463 -24.41 -17.09 -6.94
C LEU A 463 -25.65 -17.87 -7.38
N PRO A 464 -25.96 -19.00 -6.72
CA PRO A 464 -27.20 -19.70 -6.95
C PRO A 464 -28.35 -18.93 -6.30
N ILE A 465 -29.13 -18.22 -7.12
CA ILE A 465 -30.24 -17.37 -6.65
C ILE A 465 -31.20 -18.16 -5.73
N GLY A 466 -31.45 -17.61 -4.55
CA GLY A 466 -32.34 -18.16 -3.53
C GLY A 466 -31.84 -19.42 -2.82
N GLN A 467 -30.63 -19.91 -3.13
CA GLN A 467 -30.03 -21.05 -2.44
C GLN A 467 -29.07 -20.58 -1.35
N GLU A 468 -29.09 -21.28 -0.21
CA GLU A 468 -28.18 -20.97 0.89
C GLU A 468 -26.76 -21.42 0.54
N ILE A 469 -25.82 -20.50 0.71
CA ILE A 469 -24.39 -20.74 0.57
C ILE A 469 -23.68 -20.40 1.88
N GLU A 470 -22.50 -20.99 2.06
CA GLU A 470 -21.59 -20.65 3.15
C GLU A 470 -20.41 -19.87 2.56
N VAL A 471 -20.03 -18.77 3.20
CA VAL A 471 -18.86 -17.97 2.82
C VAL A 471 -17.98 -17.73 4.04
N SER A 472 -16.67 -17.68 3.81
CA SER A 472 -15.69 -17.38 4.84
C SER A 472 -14.71 -16.35 4.31
N LEU A 473 -14.36 -15.38 5.15
CA LEU A 473 -13.32 -14.39 4.85
C LEU A 473 -12.53 -14.05 6.12
N ASN A 474 -11.28 -13.64 5.93
CA ASN A 474 -10.48 -13.02 6.97
C ASN A 474 -10.61 -11.50 6.84
N LEU A 475 -10.74 -10.81 7.96
CA LEU A 475 -10.47 -9.37 8.04
C LEU A 475 -8.96 -9.16 8.16
N ASP A 476 -8.47 -7.98 7.78
CA ASP A 476 -7.05 -7.68 7.84
C ASP A 476 -6.47 -7.86 9.24
N HIS A 477 -5.21 -8.32 9.30
CA HIS A 477 -4.48 -8.46 10.55
C HIS A 477 -4.43 -7.13 11.31
N ILE A 478 -4.52 -7.22 12.64
CA ILE A 478 -4.47 -6.07 13.54
C ILE A 478 -3.91 -6.47 14.91
N ALA A 479 -3.36 -5.51 15.66
CA ALA A 479 -3.18 -5.60 17.11
C ALA A 479 -3.90 -4.41 17.77
N TYR A 480 -5.04 -4.68 18.42
CA TYR A 480 -5.91 -3.64 18.95
C TYR A 480 -6.56 -4.05 20.28
N ARG A 481 -6.63 -3.12 21.23
CA ARG A 481 -7.30 -3.30 22.52
C ARG A 481 -8.66 -2.62 22.54
N VAL A 482 -9.70 -3.39 22.80
CA VAL A 482 -11.02 -2.86 23.19
C VAL A 482 -11.05 -2.74 24.73
N PRO A 483 -11.33 -1.56 25.32
CA PRO A 483 -11.35 -1.40 26.76
C PRO A 483 -12.58 -2.03 27.42
N LYS A 484 -12.43 -2.47 28.67
CA LYS A 484 -13.54 -2.90 29.54
C LYS A 484 -14.71 -1.92 29.51
N GLY A 485 -15.92 -2.44 29.37
CA GLY A 485 -17.16 -1.66 29.35
C GLY A 485 -17.52 -1.05 27.98
N HIS A 486 -16.66 -1.21 26.98
CA HIS A 486 -16.96 -0.88 25.59
C HIS A 486 -17.54 -2.11 24.87
N LYS A 487 -18.00 -1.98 23.62
CA LYS A 487 -18.55 -3.11 22.87
C LYS A 487 -17.77 -3.39 21.60
N ILE A 488 -17.87 -4.63 21.14
CA ILE A 488 -17.47 -5.05 19.80
C ILE A 488 -18.72 -5.06 18.92
N ARG A 489 -18.60 -4.53 17.71
CA ARG A 489 -19.63 -4.57 16.67
C ARG A 489 -19.09 -5.26 15.43
N ILE A 490 -19.92 -6.09 14.83
CA ILE A 490 -19.74 -6.56 13.45
C ILE A 490 -20.78 -5.86 12.60
N ALA A 491 -20.34 -5.14 11.57
CA ALA A 491 -21.21 -4.48 10.61
C ALA A 491 -21.03 -5.13 9.23
N LEU A 492 -22.14 -5.59 8.65
CA LEU A 492 -22.20 -6.18 7.31
C LEU A 492 -22.81 -5.17 6.34
N SER A 493 -22.18 -4.99 5.19
CA SER A 493 -22.66 -4.15 4.08
C SER A 493 -22.50 -4.90 2.77
N ASN A 494 -23.38 -4.71 1.79
CA ASN A 494 -23.21 -5.24 0.43
C ASN A 494 -22.97 -4.14 -0.62
N ALA A 495 -22.71 -2.92 -0.16
CA ALA A 495 -22.07 -1.82 -0.87
C ALA A 495 -21.03 -1.17 0.06
N TYR A 496 -19.92 -0.67 -0.49
CA TYR A 496 -18.87 -0.03 0.31
C TYR A 496 -18.07 1.00 -0.51
N TRP A 497 -18.76 2.05 -0.95
CA TRP A 497 -18.25 3.15 -1.77
C TRP A 497 -17.66 4.29 -0.92
N PRO A 498 -16.54 4.92 -1.31
CA PRO A 498 -15.82 4.76 -2.57
C PRO A 498 -14.65 3.76 -2.49
N LEU A 499 -14.59 2.90 -1.49
CA LEU A 499 -13.48 1.93 -1.41
C LEU A 499 -13.59 0.86 -2.51
N LEU A 500 -14.80 0.37 -2.75
CA LEU A 500 -15.12 -0.62 -3.78
C LEU A 500 -15.93 -0.02 -4.93
N TRP A 501 -15.63 -0.45 -6.15
CA TRP A 501 -16.56 -0.25 -7.26
C TRP A 501 -17.82 -1.11 -7.04
N PRO A 502 -19.03 -0.61 -7.31
CA PRO A 502 -20.25 -1.36 -7.04
C PRO A 502 -20.49 -2.47 -8.07
N MET A 503 -21.15 -3.55 -7.63
CA MET A 503 -21.69 -4.61 -8.49
C MET A 503 -22.74 -4.05 -9.47
N PRO A 504 -23.04 -4.69 -10.61
CA PRO A 504 -23.96 -4.15 -11.61
C PRO A 504 -25.40 -4.09 -11.10
N ASP A 505 -25.75 -4.98 -10.17
CA ASP A 505 -27.08 -5.08 -9.57
C ASP A 505 -27.05 -4.72 -8.07
N ALA A 506 -28.09 -4.04 -7.61
CA ALA A 506 -28.32 -3.78 -6.19
C ALA A 506 -28.89 -5.05 -5.51
N SER A 507 -28.00 -5.99 -5.19
CA SER A 507 -28.38 -7.26 -4.58
C SER A 507 -29.02 -7.09 -3.20
N THR A 508 -29.87 -8.04 -2.83
CA THR A 508 -30.33 -8.26 -1.46
C THR A 508 -29.79 -9.59 -0.97
N LEU A 509 -29.08 -9.56 0.15
CA LEU A 509 -28.60 -10.77 0.82
C LEU A 509 -29.47 -11.05 2.04
N GLN A 510 -29.80 -12.31 2.28
CA GLN A 510 -30.48 -12.73 3.50
C GLN A 510 -29.51 -13.57 4.33
N ILE A 511 -29.18 -13.10 5.54
CA ILE A 511 -28.25 -13.78 6.43
C ILE A 511 -29.04 -14.71 7.36
N SER A 512 -28.70 -16.00 7.34
CA SER A 512 -29.32 -17.03 8.18
C SER A 512 -28.47 -17.42 9.39
N GLN A 513 -27.14 -17.36 9.25
CA GLN A 513 -26.19 -17.59 10.33
C GLN A 513 -24.93 -16.76 10.17
N GLY A 514 -24.23 -16.49 11.27
CA GLY A 514 -22.88 -15.97 11.22
C GLY A 514 -22.06 -16.29 12.47
N GLU A 515 -20.77 -16.55 12.27
CA GLU A 515 -19.74 -16.78 13.28
C GLU A 515 -18.59 -15.81 13.07
N VAL A 516 -18.11 -15.21 14.15
CA VAL A 516 -16.98 -14.27 14.19
C VAL A 516 -15.96 -14.84 15.17
N GLN A 517 -14.79 -15.21 14.66
CA GLN A 517 -13.71 -15.80 15.44
C GLN A 517 -12.64 -14.74 15.70
N LEU A 518 -12.57 -14.28 16.96
CA LEU A 518 -11.66 -13.23 17.40
C LEU A 518 -10.36 -13.84 17.94
N PRO A 519 -9.18 -13.51 17.39
CA PRO A 519 -7.90 -13.97 17.92
C PRO A 519 -7.54 -13.16 19.18
N ILE A 520 -7.94 -13.66 20.35
CA ILE A 520 -7.77 -12.93 21.62
C ILE A 520 -6.45 -13.35 22.27
N SER A 521 -5.50 -12.41 22.33
CA SER A 521 -4.22 -12.63 23.00
C SER A 521 -4.40 -12.64 24.53
N PRO A 522 -3.82 -13.61 25.26
CA PRO A 522 -3.86 -13.59 26.72
C PRO A 522 -3.12 -12.35 27.25
N HIS A 523 -3.72 -11.66 28.21
CA HIS A 523 -3.10 -10.48 28.81
C HIS A 523 -1.74 -10.79 29.45
N GLY A 524 -0.83 -9.82 29.40
CA GLY A 524 0.27 -9.74 30.38
C GLY A 524 1.60 -10.39 30.02
N ALA A 525 1.98 -10.49 28.74
CA ALA A 525 3.41 -10.59 28.45
C ALA A 525 4.08 -9.24 28.78
N ASP A 526 4.87 -9.22 29.86
CA ASP A 526 5.79 -8.12 30.24
C ASP A 526 7.02 -8.04 29.32
N ASP A 527 7.04 -8.82 28.22
CA ASP A 527 8.12 -8.81 27.24
C ASP A 527 7.87 -7.75 26.16
N GLU A 528 7.90 -6.48 26.57
CA GLU A 528 7.85 -5.36 25.64
C GLU A 528 9.20 -5.21 24.92
N ARG A 529 9.18 -5.21 23.58
CA ARG A 529 10.35 -4.82 22.80
C ARG A 529 10.53 -3.31 22.85
N HIS A 530 11.66 -2.88 23.40
CA HIS A 530 12.04 -1.47 23.43
C HIS A 530 12.94 -1.14 22.24
N PHE A 531 12.47 -0.21 21.40
CA PHE A 531 13.26 0.36 20.31
C PHE A 531 13.96 1.63 20.78
N PRO A 532 15.16 1.94 20.27
CA PRO A 532 15.74 3.27 20.45
C PRO A 532 14.85 4.35 19.80
N PRO A 533 14.97 5.62 20.22
CA PRO A 533 14.31 6.72 19.52
C PRO A 533 14.74 6.79 18.04
N PRO A 534 13.88 7.31 17.15
CA PRO A 534 14.24 7.49 15.74
C PRO A 534 15.51 8.32 15.58
N ASP A 535 16.39 7.87 14.71
CA ASP A 535 17.55 8.62 14.21
C ASP A 535 17.43 8.73 12.68
N ALA A 536 18.00 9.77 12.11
CA ALA A 536 17.94 10.09 10.69
C ALA A 536 19.08 11.05 10.32
N GLU A 537 19.41 11.10 9.04
CA GLU A 537 20.34 12.11 8.53
C GLU A 537 19.69 13.47 8.32
N GLU A 538 20.51 14.43 7.90
CA GLU A 538 20.05 15.78 7.61
C GLU A 538 18.91 15.76 6.56
N PRO A 539 17.81 16.48 6.82
CA PRO A 539 16.73 16.61 5.85
C PRO A 539 17.20 17.21 4.53
N TRP A 540 16.46 16.90 3.47
CA TRP A 540 16.66 17.49 2.16
C TRP A 540 16.60 19.02 2.21
N ASP A 541 17.64 19.68 1.68
CA ASP A 541 17.78 21.13 1.69
C ASP A 541 16.94 21.77 0.58
N ILE A 542 15.82 22.37 0.99
CA ILE A 542 14.85 22.98 0.09
C ILE A 542 14.45 24.38 0.53
N ARG A 543 14.03 25.18 -0.45
CA ARG A 543 13.24 26.39 -0.24
C ARG A 543 11.80 26.15 -0.65
N GLN A 544 10.88 26.27 0.30
CA GLN A 544 9.45 26.18 0.01
C GLN A 544 9.02 27.37 -0.87
N ILE A 545 8.34 27.08 -1.98
CA ILE A 545 7.78 28.06 -2.92
C ILE A 545 6.27 28.21 -2.70
N ARG A 546 5.57 27.08 -2.55
CA ARG A 546 4.14 26.99 -2.23
C ARG A 546 3.94 25.95 -1.13
N ALA A 547 3.12 26.27 -0.13
CA ALA A 547 2.78 25.32 0.92
C ALA A 547 1.83 24.23 0.39
N SER A 548 1.94 23.02 0.93
CA SER A 548 1.01 21.93 0.65
C SER A 548 -0.32 22.15 1.39
N ASP A 549 -1.40 21.61 0.85
CA ASP A 549 -2.72 21.56 1.48
C ASP A 549 -3.46 20.30 1.04
N ASN A 550 -4.38 19.84 1.89
CA ASN A 550 -5.11 18.61 1.66
C ASN A 550 -6.55 18.74 2.15
N GLN A 551 -7.49 18.45 1.25
CA GLN A 551 -8.93 18.60 1.48
C GLN A 551 -9.66 17.32 1.07
N ARG A 552 -10.65 16.94 1.88
CA ARG A 552 -11.69 15.99 1.48
C ARG A 552 -13.06 16.59 1.78
N LYS A 553 -14.00 16.45 0.85
CA LYS A 553 -15.33 17.04 0.96
C LYS A 553 -16.38 16.10 0.40
N ILE A 554 -17.41 15.84 1.20
CA ILE A 554 -18.58 15.07 0.77
C ILE A 554 -19.72 16.06 0.50
N THR A 555 -20.34 15.93 -0.67
CA THR A 555 -21.50 16.74 -1.05
C THR A 555 -22.62 15.85 -1.56
N THR A 556 -23.86 16.19 -1.21
CA THR A 556 -25.05 15.53 -1.78
C THR A 556 -25.89 16.60 -2.48
N ASP A 557 -26.11 16.43 -3.78
CA ASP A 557 -27.06 17.25 -4.51
C ASP A 557 -28.48 16.79 -4.16
N MET A 558 -29.18 17.57 -3.34
CA MET A 558 -30.54 17.26 -2.88
C MET A 558 -31.58 17.18 -4.00
N LYS A 559 -31.29 17.72 -5.20
CA LYS A 559 -32.20 17.61 -6.35
C LYS A 559 -32.04 16.27 -7.06
N THR A 560 -30.81 15.79 -7.22
CA THR A 560 -30.49 14.58 -8.00
C THR A 560 -30.28 13.35 -7.13
N GLY A 561 -30.01 13.51 -5.84
CA GLY A 561 -29.66 12.43 -4.91
C GLY A 561 -28.20 11.98 -4.98
N ILE A 562 -27.43 12.48 -5.95
CA ILE A 562 -26.03 12.08 -6.16
C ILE A 562 -25.17 12.60 -5.00
N THR A 563 -24.39 11.70 -4.42
CA THR A 563 -23.36 12.03 -3.43
C THR A 563 -21.98 11.94 -4.07
N THR A 564 -21.11 12.92 -3.82
CA THR A 564 -19.75 13.01 -4.37
C THR A 564 -18.76 13.24 -3.25
N LEU A 565 -17.73 12.38 -3.18
CA LEU A 565 -16.49 12.65 -2.45
C LEU A 565 -15.52 13.37 -3.40
N GLU A 566 -15.06 14.54 -3.00
CA GLU A 566 -14.01 15.32 -3.63
C GLU A 566 -12.74 15.21 -2.76
N ILE A 567 -11.62 14.83 -3.37
CA ILE A 567 -10.30 14.75 -2.74
C ILE A 567 -9.37 15.71 -3.50
N ILE A 568 -8.67 16.57 -2.78
CA ILE A 568 -7.66 17.47 -3.33
C ILE A 568 -6.42 17.37 -2.46
N ASP A 569 -5.30 17.01 -3.08
CA ASP A 569 -3.98 16.99 -2.47
C ASP A 569 -3.05 17.90 -3.28
N ASP A 570 -2.85 19.13 -2.80
CA ASP A 570 -1.81 20.05 -3.31
C ASP A 570 -0.53 19.76 -2.54
N PHE A 571 0.45 19.15 -3.20
CA PHE A 571 1.74 18.83 -2.59
C PHE A 571 2.64 20.07 -2.42
N GLY A 572 2.13 21.26 -2.78
CA GLY A 572 2.87 22.50 -2.77
C GLY A 572 3.89 22.55 -3.89
N ALA A 573 4.88 23.42 -3.71
CA ALA A 573 6.03 23.49 -4.60
C ALA A 573 7.28 23.82 -3.80
N VAL A 574 8.39 23.17 -4.15
CA VAL A 574 9.68 23.30 -3.47
C VAL A 574 10.79 23.51 -4.48
N GLU A 575 11.82 24.25 -4.09
CA GLU A 575 13.05 24.42 -4.86
C GLU A 575 14.20 23.72 -4.14
N ASP A 576 14.81 22.74 -4.80
CA ASP A 576 16.04 22.11 -4.36
C ASP A 576 17.18 23.15 -4.31
N GLN A 577 17.87 23.27 -3.17
CA GLN A 577 18.92 24.29 -3.01
C GLN A 577 20.23 23.95 -3.74
N GLN A 578 20.48 22.68 -4.06
CA GLN A 578 21.69 22.19 -4.73
C GLN A 578 21.60 22.35 -6.25
N HIS A 579 20.59 21.74 -6.87
CA HIS A 579 20.41 21.75 -8.33
C HIS A 579 19.35 22.74 -8.83
N ARG A 580 18.72 23.52 -7.94
CA ARG A 580 17.85 24.66 -8.28
C ARG A 580 16.58 24.31 -9.06
N MET A 581 16.19 23.03 -9.10
CA MET A 581 14.94 22.64 -9.74
C MET A 581 13.78 22.95 -8.80
N VAL A 582 12.74 23.56 -9.34
CA VAL A 582 11.45 23.69 -8.68
C VAL A 582 10.55 22.54 -9.13
N SER A 583 9.95 21.83 -8.18
CA SER A 583 8.95 20.80 -8.45
C SER A 583 7.67 21.09 -7.66
N GLY A 584 6.52 20.81 -8.26
CA GLY A 584 5.22 20.90 -7.60
C GLY A 584 4.20 19.99 -8.27
N SER A 585 3.18 19.60 -7.52
CA SER A 585 2.12 18.74 -8.04
C SER A 585 0.81 18.94 -7.29
N VAL A 586 -0.30 18.65 -7.97
CA VAL A 586 -1.63 18.64 -7.38
C VAL A 586 -2.42 17.47 -7.93
N ALA A 587 -2.98 16.65 -7.04
CA ALA A 587 -3.92 15.58 -7.35
C ALA A 587 -5.34 16.01 -6.99
N ARG A 588 -6.30 15.65 -7.83
CA ARG A 588 -7.73 15.93 -7.62
C ARG A 588 -8.54 14.73 -8.04
N GLU A 589 -9.48 14.33 -7.20
CA GLU A 589 -10.34 13.18 -7.45
C GLU A 589 -11.80 13.48 -7.11
N TRP A 590 -12.71 12.89 -7.89
CA TRP A 590 -14.14 12.95 -7.64
C TRP A 590 -14.77 11.56 -7.80
N TRP A 591 -15.37 11.08 -6.71
CA TRP A 591 -16.04 9.80 -6.64
C TRP A 591 -17.54 10.03 -6.38
N SER A 592 -18.37 9.85 -7.39
CA SER A 592 -19.80 10.14 -7.32
C SER A 592 -20.68 8.91 -7.53
N ILE A 593 -21.77 8.82 -6.77
CA ILE A 593 -22.77 7.73 -6.88
C ILE A 593 -24.15 8.18 -6.36
N HIS A 594 -25.23 7.63 -6.91
CA HIS A 594 -26.60 7.74 -6.41
C HIS A 594 -26.91 6.57 -5.46
N PRO A 595 -27.57 6.79 -4.30
CA PRO A 595 -27.77 5.76 -3.27
C PRO A 595 -28.55 4.52 -3.74
N ASP A 596 -29.41 4.66 -4.75
CA ASP A 596 -30.28 3.59 -5.24
C ASP A 596 -29.86 3.02 -6.61
N ASP A 597 -28.78 3.52 -7.21
CA ASP A 597 -28.37 3.13 -8.57
C ASP A 597 -26.86 2.82 -8.62
N PRO A 598 -26.45 1.54 -8.61
CA PRO A 598 -25.04 1.18 -8.70
C PRO A 598 -24.40 1.58 -10.05
N LEU A 599 -25.19 1.70 -11.11
CA LEU A 599 -24.70 2.07 -12.45
C LEU A 599 -24.44 3.57 -12.60
N SER A 600 -24.80 4.36 -11.59
CA SER A 600 -24.46 5.79 -11.52
C SER A 600 -23.03 6.07 -11.05
N ALA A 601 -22.27 5.04 -10.67
CA ALA A 601 -20.90 5.15 -10.19
C ALA A 601 -19.99 5.80 -11.24
N ARG A 602 -19.21 6.77 -10.78
CA ARG A 602 -18.27 7.52 -11.59
C ARG A 602 -17.06 7.92 -10.75
N GLY A 603 -15.88 7.58 -11.25
CA GLY A 603 -14.59 8.06 -10.74
C GLY A 603 -13.96 9.01 -11.74
N LYS A 604 -13.41 10.13 -11.27
CA LYS A 604 -12.65 11.10 -12.06
C LYS A 604 -11.38 11.50 -11.35
N THR A 605 -10.29 11.63 -12.08
CA THR A 605 -9.02 12.10 -11.56
C THR A 605 -8.44 13.18 -12.46
N HIS A 606 -7.70 14.12 -11.84
CA HIS A 606 -6.93 15.14 -12.52
C HIS A 606 -5.65 15.43 -11.76
N TRP A 607 -4.52 15.15 -12.39
CA TRP A 607 -3.20 15.47 -11.90
C TRP A 607 -2.58 16.61 -12.69
N THR A 608 -1.93 17.52 -11.97
CA THR A 608 -1.04 18.53 -12.53
C THR A 608 0.37 18.30 -11.98
N GLU A 609 1.37 18.21 -12.85
CA GLU A 609 2.78 18.03 -12.49
C GLU A 609 3.60 19.17 -13.09
N GLU A 610 4.36 19.90 -12.27
CA GLU A 610 5.09 21.11 -12.65
C GLU A 610 6.57 20.97 -12.32
N ARG A 611 7.44 21.31 -13.28
CA ARG A 611 8.90 21.37 -13.10
C ARG A 611 9.49 22.60 -13.78
N SER A 612 10.45 23.23 -13.11
CA SER A 612 11.21 24.30 -13.75
C SER A 612 12.63 24.47 -13.22
N ARG A 613 13.52 25.00 -14.08
CA ARG A 613 14.84 25.51 -13.71
C ARG A 613 15.32 26.52 -14.75
N GLY A 614 15.38 27.80 -14.38
CA GLY A 614 15.69 28.87 -15.33
C GLY A 614 14.65 28.94 -16.45
N ASP A 615 15.09 28.85 -17.70
CA ASP A 615 14.22 28.89 -18.89
C ASP A 615 13.61 27.52 -19.25
N TRP A 616 13.96 26.45 -18.54
CA TRP A 616 13.33 25.14 -18.71
C TRP A 616 12.10 25.05 -17.82
N ILE A 617 10.92 25.01 -18.42
CA ILE A 617 9.63 24.90 -17.74
C ILE A 617 8.79 23.84 -18.44
N THR A 618 8.36 22.84 -17.67
CA THR A 618 7.52 21.75 -18.18
C THR A 618 6.34 21.52 -17.26
N ARG A 619 5.19 21.20 -17.84
CA ARG A 619 4.00 20.82 -17.10
C ARG A 619 3.29 19.67 -17.81
N THR A 620 2.76 18.72 -17.05
CA THR A 620 1.80 17.74 -17.58
C THR A 620 0.46 17.83 -16.87
N GLU A 621 -0.61 17.58 -17.62
CA GLU A 621 -1.97 17.46 -17.11
C GLU A 621 -2.49 16.07 -17.48
N ALA A 622 -2.85 15.28 -16.48
CA ALA A 622 -3.28 13.90 -16.61
C ALA A 622 -4.72 13.78 -16.11
N PHE A 623 -5.65 13.50 -17.02
CA PHE A 623 -7.08 13.31 -16.72
C PHE A 623 -7.44 11.84 -16.90
N ALA A 624 -8.27 11.29 -16.00
CA ALA A 624 -8.91 10.00 -16.21
C ALA A 624 -10.33 9.98 -15.67
N GLU A 625 -11.18 9.16 -16.28
CA GLU A 625 -12.55 8.90 -15.85
C GLU A 625 -12.88 7.42 -16.06
N MET A 626 -13.58 6.84 -15.09
CA MET A 626 -14.17 5.51 -15.17
C MET A 626 -15.67 5.59 -14.86
N THR A 627 -16.47 4.88 -15.65
CA THR A 627 -17.90 4.63 -15.41
C THR A 627 -18.23 3.19 -15.79
N SER A 628 -19.44 2.71 -15.51
CA SER A 628 -19.85 1.36 -15.90
C SER A 628 -21.35 1.26 -16.15
N ASP A 629 -21.76 0.39 -17.07
CA ASP A 629 -23.13 -0.13 -17.14
C ASP A 629 -23.17 -1.58 -16.61
N ALA A 630 -24.28 -2.30 -16.80
CA ALA A 630 -24.40 -3.67 -16.30
C ALA A 630 -23.43 -4.67 -16.97
N GLU A 631 -22.91 -4.36 -18.16
CA GLU A 631 -22.10 -5.29 -18.96
C GLU A 631 -20.64 -4.85 -19.11
N ASN A 632 -20.34 -3.56 -18.96
CA ASN A 632 -19.05 -2.97 -19.33
C ASN A 632 -18.60 -1.87 -18.36
N PHE A 633 -17.28 -1.78 -18.20
CA PHE A 633 -16.57 -0.58 -17.77
C PHE A 633 -16.24 0.29 -18.99
N TYR A 634 -16.28 1.60 -18.79
CA TYR A 634 -15.86 2.60 -19.75
C TYR A 634 -14.76 3.46 -19.14
N LEU A 635 -13.60 3.49 -19.78
CA LEU A 635 -12.48 4.30 -19.37
C LEU A 635 -12.18 5.35 -20.44
N THR A 636 -11.97 6.58 -19.99
CA THR A 636 -11.43 7.65 -20.83
C THR A 636 -10.30 8.32 -20.10
N ALA A 637 -9.21 8.64 -20.78
CA ALA A 637 -8.09 9.40 -20.22
C ALA A 637 -7.50 10.36 -21.25
N ARG A 638 -6.83 11.39 -20.77
CA ARG A 638 -6.15 12.39 -21.59
C ARG A 638 -4.87 12.84 -20.92
N MET A 639 -3.77 12.81 -21.67
CA MET A 639 -2.47 13.34 -21.26
C MET A 639 -2.13 14.55 -22.10
N GLU A 640 -1.81 15.66 -21.46
CA GLU A 640 -1.29 16.88 -22.10
C GLU A 640 0.09 17.19 -21.55
N ALA A 641 1.02 17.58 -22.42
CA ALA A 641 2.35 18.05 -22.00
C ALA A 641 2.66 19.42 -22.60
N TYR A 642 3.16 20.30 -21.75
CA TYR A 642 3.47 21.69 -22.03
C TYR A 642 4.95 21.95 -21.82
N GLU A 643 5.56 22.66 -22.76
CA GLU A 643 6.91 23.21 -22.64
C GLU A 643 6.80 24.74 -22.79
N ASN A 644 7.20 25.49 -21.76
CA ASN A 644 7.06 26.95 -21.71
C ASN A 644 5.63 27.43 -22.07
N ASP A 645 4.63 26.86 -21.39
CA ASP A 645 3.19 27.10 -21.59
C ASP A 645 2.65 26.77 -22.99
N THR A 646 3.47 26.18 -23.87
CA THR A 646 3.05 25.72 -25.20
C THR A 646 2.72 24.24 -25.14
N LEU A 647 1.52 23.85 -25.54
CA LEU A 647 1.13 22.44 -25.69
C LEU A 647 1.99 21.80 -26.80
N ILE A 648 2.79 20.80 -26.44
CA ILE A 648 3.69 20.09 -27.37
C ILE A 648 3.29 18.63 -27.61
N PHE A 649 2.44 18.07 -26.75
CA PHE A 649 1.97 16.70 -26.84
C PHE A 649 0.57 16.57 -26.24
N GLU A 650 -0.26 15.75 -26.89
CA GLU A 650 -1.59 15.38 -26.43
C GLU A 650 -1.86 13.92 -26.83
N LYS A 651 -2.41 13.13 -25.91
CA LYS A 651 -2.84 11.74 -26.15
C LYS A 651 -4.14 11.49 -25.42
N ASP A 652 -5.18 11.18 -26.18
CA ASP A 652 -6.44 10.67 -25.65
C ASP A 652 -6.42 9.14 -25.63
N PHE A 653 -7.15 8.56 -24.69
CA PHE A 653 -7.37 7.13 -24.53
C PHE A 653 -8.85 6.89 -24.25
N GLU A 654 -9.42 5.88 -24.88
CA GLU A 654 -10.77 5.41 -24.64
C GLU A 654 -10.82 3.90 -24.79
N GLU A 655 -11.38 3.20 -23.81
CA GLU A 655 -11.55 1.76 -23.87
C GLU A 655 -12.85 1.31 -23.19
N THR A 656 -13.47 0.28 -23.75
CA THR A 656 -14.62 -0.42 -23.18
C THR A 656 -14.21 -1.84 -22.81
N ILE A 657 -14.40 -2.22 -21.55
CA ILE A 657 -13.96 -3.51 -21.02
C ILE A 657 -15.17 -4.24 -20.44
N LYS A 658 -15.39 -5.48 -20.84
CA LYS A 658 -16.52 -6.27 -20.34
C LYS A 658 -16.36 -6.59 -18.85
N ARG A 659 -17.44 -6.44 -18.08
CA ARG A 659 -17.55 -6.88 -16.68
C ARG A 659 -17.62 -8.41 -16.61
N LYS A 660 -16.88 -9.00 -15.68
CA LYS A 660 -16.80 -10.44 -15.42
C LYS A 660 -17.05 -10.70 -13.94
N HIS A 661 -18.32 -10.89 -13.55
CA HIS A 661 -18.71 -11.04 -12.14
C HIS A 661 -18.30 -9.86 -11.26
N HIS A 662 -18.36 -8.66 -11.84
CA HIS A 662 -18.01 -7.39 -11.22
C HIS A 662 -19.04 -6.37 -11.55
#